data_AF-A0A369WTK3-F1
#
_entry.id   AF-A0A369WTK3-F1
#
_cell.length_a   1.000
_cell.length_b   1.000
_cell.length_c   1.000
_cell.angle_alpha   90.00
_cell.angle_beta   90.00
_cell.angle_gamma   90.00
#
_symmetry.space_group_name_H-M   'P 1'
#
loop_
_entity.id
_entity.type
_entity.pdbx_description
1 polymer ?
#
loop_
_entity_poly.entity_id
_entity_poly.type
_entity_poly.pdbx_seq_one_letter_code
_entity_poly.pdbx_strand_id
1 'polypeptide(L)'
;MKKSMLALAVAVTAAMGSQAALVQAQNHQSHQSHGLKPAQYTLDESLGRADFSAAGEVGKSLEISVGFGSGAFHYHKDPANQFYAVTDRGPNIKCKDSAKLVGIADFCGAGEGAHKIFPMPAYTPMISKFEIGTDGVKVIQRIPLRNRAGEKISGLSNDLKVTNTEKSYANTGEQRAFDNEGVDTEALVKLSDGSFWLADEYGPSLLHVAPDGTVLERVVPAGMEADLADAGYPVSGKLPAVYAKRKLNRGMESVAVSPDERSLYFIMQSPLANPNAAAYKNSRNVRLIKFGLNNGELGRPQGEWVYQIDTPAMFADLPSGKGDLKKGKIRKQSDVKISEMVAVGNDDLIILERISKVTKLYRVQLSSGDSILNTELSRGAVAVRDSDSKQTLEQIYDPGAVGAMPLVKALVFNSLTDLPEGMTLATKIEGIALLDDQHVALINDNDFGIDGKPTQISVLPIMPKLVAKQSKLEQRLSASLIGRHTTGIYDQSAAEIVSYHPRSKRAFVVNAEAKQIDVIDLSKLDAKPLADPLRDSNLARVGRLDIGADLKSQRFGAANSVAVGGNLVAVAVEAADIAGNKKQGPGVVAFYDARSLKFLKAVRVGALPDMLTFTPDNSKLLVANEGEPSKDYRVDPVGTISVIQIRNGRPADVATELRFDQHASEAIRTFGPGADFAKDLEPEYIAVSDDSNTAWVSLQENNALAVIDLKTMRISQVVDLGLKDYGRPGNELDVSDKDKKIDIRTRLGVVGMYQPDTIAAYRAEGHNYVVTANEGDARDYWFDAADEAGCLAAGGQEFDVDDGCLAFSEETRIAKLDIPATHPSADQAADKKSLGRMKTTRYGYGDDSLIYTYGARSFSIWNEQAELVFDSQADIEKVTAARLGKHFNNTDNKNKGDNRSDDKGAEPEALAVGQVNGRTYAFVGLERTGGFMIYDITNPYGVVCHDYVINRNFEADPKKDLSDAGDLAPEGMKFVSAEQSPTGKPLLIVGYEVSGSTAVYQLQ
;
A
#
# COMPACT_ATOMS: atom_id res chain seq x y z
N MET A 1 -54.36 38.66 -28.50
CA MET A 1 -53.73 37.84 -27.44
C MET A 1 -52.88 36.76 -28.10
N LYS A 2 -51.65 36.51 -27.61
CA LYS A 2 -50.53 35.78 -28.26
C LYS A 2 -49.70 36.61 -29.26
N LYS A 3 -48.94 37.60 -28.77
CA LYS A 3 -47.67 38.08 -29.38
C LYS A 3 -46.84 39.09 -28.55
N SER A 4 -47.04 39.16 -27.22
CA SER A 4 -46.33 40.14 -26.38
C SER A 4 -45.79 39.59 -25.04
N MET A 5 -45.43 38.31 -24.97
CA MET A 5 -44.91 37.69 -23.73
C MET A 5 -43.57 36.94 -23.89
N LEU A 6 -42.84 37.17 -24.99
CA LEU A 6 -41.53 36.53 -25.23
C LEU A 6 -40.36 37.51 -25.39
N ALA A 7 -40.57 38.80 -25.14
CA ALA A 7 -39.52 39.82 -25.24
C ALA A 7 -39.01 40.33 -23.88
N LEU A 8 -39.59 39.87 -22.75
CA LEU A 8 -39.16 40.28 -21.40
C LEU A 8 -38.33 39.23 -20.66
N ALA A 9 -38.19 38.02 -21.20
CA ALA A 9 -37.44 36.92 -20.57
C ALA A 9 -35.95 36.84 -21.01
N VAL A 10 -35.54 37.64 -22.00
CA VAL A 10 -34.16 37.61 -22.55
C VAL A 10 -33.31 38.80 -22.08
N ALA A 11 -33.92 39.85 -21.51
CA ALA A 11 -33.19 41.03 -21.02
C ALA A 11 -32.79 40.96 -19.53
N VAL A 12 -33.45 40.10 -18.73
CA VAL A 12 -33.15 39.98 -17.28
C VAL A 12 -32.02 38.98 -17.01
N THR A 13 -31.81 37.99 -17.88
CA THR A 13 -30.71 37.01 -17.78
C THR A 13 -29.36 37.57 -18.23
N ALA A 14 -29.34 38.56 -19.14
CA ALA A 14 -28.10 39.20 -19.57
C ALA A 14 -27.53 40.18 -18.53
N ALA A 15 -28.39 40.84 -17.74
CA ALA A 15 -27.96 41.79 -16.70
C ALA A 15 -27.48 41.10 -15.40
N MET A 16 -28.03 39.92 -15.07
CA MET A 16 -27.57 39.12 -13.92
C MET A 16 -26.28 38.34 -14.22
N GLY A 17 -26.05 37.95 -15.48
CA GLY A 17 -24.79 37.30 -15.90
C GLY A 17 -23.58 38.25 -15.87
N SER A 18 -23.77 39.54 -16.18
CA SER A 18 -22.68 40.53 -16.14
C SER A 18 -22.33 41.01 -14.74
N GLN A 19 -23.28 41.03 -13.79
CA GLN A 19 -22.95 41.35 -12.39
C GLN A 19 -22.30 40.17 -11.66
N ALA A 20 -22.66 38.92 -11.97
CA ALA A 20 -21.98 37.74 -11.42
C ALA A 20 -20.53 37.62 -11.93
N ALA A 21 -20.29 37.96 -13.20
CA ALA A 21 -18.94 37.99 -13.78
C ALA A 21 -18.09 39.18 -13.28
N LEU A 22 -18.69 40.34 -13.00
CA LEU A 22 -17.96 41.46 -12.37
C LEU A 22 -17.67 41.22 -10.88
N VAL A 23 -18.51 40.48 -10.15
CA VAL A 23 -18.25 40.11 -8.75
C VAL A 23 -17.22 38.98 -8.65
N GLN A 24 -17.18 38.05 -9.60
CA GLN A 24 -16.11 37.03 -9.66
C GLN A 24 -14.76 37.59 -10.16
N ALA A 25 -14.75 38.65 -10.98
CA ALA A 25 -13.53 39.32 -11.40
C ALA A 25 -12.98 40.33 -10.37
N GLN A 26 -13.80 40.78 -9.41
CA GLN A 26 -13.35 41.68 -8.33
C GLN A 26 -12.76 40.95 -7.11
N ASN A 27 -12.95 39.64 -6.97
CA ASN A 27 -12.27 38.83 -5.94
C ASN A 27 -10.88 38.31 -6.39
N HIS A 28 -10.45 38.60 -7.62
CA HIS A 28 -9.04 38.55 -8.01
C HIS A 28 -8.42 39.95 -7.87
N GLN A 29 -8.41 40.49 -6.66
CA GLN A 29 -7.31 41.40 -6.32
C GLN A 29 -6.06 40.53 -6.28
N SER A 30 -5.18 40.76 -7.25
CA SER A 30 -3.80 40.26 -7.25
C SER A 30 -3.19 40.49 -5.87
N HIS A 31 -3.00 39.42 -5.10
CA HIS A 31 -2.03 39.43 -4.01
C HIS A 31 -0.67 39.65 -4.67
N GLN A 32 -0.23 40.90 -4.73
CA GLN A 32 1.11 41.22 -5.21
C GLN A 32 2.10 40.54 -4.27
N SER A 33 2.89 39.60 -4.80
CA SER A 33 4.01 38.96 -4.09
C SER A 33 4.84 40.04 -3.38
N HIS A 34 4.77 40.13 -2.06
CA HIS A 34 5.54 41.08 -1.26
C HIS A 34 7.01 40.63 -1.15
N GLY A 35 7.67 40.37 -2.28
CA GLY A 35 9.09 40.09 -2.34
C GLY A 35 9.58 38.89 -1.50
N LEU A 36 8.68 38.03 -1.01
CA LEU A 36 9.04 36.80 -0.33
C LEU A 36 9.83 35.92 -1.31
N LYS A 37 10.91 35.34 -0.80
CA LYS A 37 11.79 34.45 -1.55
C LYS A 37 11.93 33.14 -0.77
N PRO A 38 12.18 32.02 -1.47
CA PRO A 38 12.60 30.80 -0.82
C PRO A 38 13.83 31.08 0.07
N ALA A 39 13.71 30.79 1.36
CA ALA A 39 14.73 31.09 2.35
C ALA A 39 14.57 30.23 3.61
N GLN A 40 15.66 30.08 4.37
CA GLN A 40 15.66 29.41 5.66
C GLN A 40 16.19 30.36 6.73
N TYR A 41 15.45 30.47 7.82
CA TYR A 41 15.76 31.34 8.94
C TYR A 41 15.95 30.51 10.19
N THR A 42 16.98 30.84 10.96
CA THR A 42 17.26 30.20 12.25
C THR A 42 16.96 31.20 13.34
N LEU A 43 16.16 30.79 14.32
CA LEU A 43 15.85 31.55 15.52
C LEU A 43 16.28 30.75 16.74
N ASP A 44 17.19 31.33 17.51
CA ASP A 44 17.68 30.77 18.76
C ASP A 44 17.55 31.83 19.86
N GLU A 45 16.33 31.93 20.40
CA GLU A 45 16.03 32.86 21.49
C GLU A 45 16.16 32.13 22.82
N SER A 46 17.07 32.60 23.70
CA SER A 46 17.27 32.01 25.01
C SER A 46 16.09 32.27 25.96
N LEU A 47 15.59 31.21 26.60
CA LEU A 47 14.75 31.27 27.79
C LEU A 47 15.57 31.34 29.10
N GLY A 48 16.88 31.13 29.00
CA GLY A 48 17.83 31.12 30.10
C GLY A 48 18.43 29.75 30.37
N ARG A 49 19.23 29.68 31.44
CA ARG A 49 19.97 28.49 31.86
C ARG A 49 19.21 27.74 32.95
N ALA A 50 19.08 26.42 32.80
CA ALA A 50 18.57 25.53 33.83
C ALA A 50 19.71 24.72 34.46
N ASP A 51 19.93 24.91 35.76
CA ASP A 51 20.86 24.10 36.55
C ASP A 51 20.12 22.92 37.17
N PHE A 52 20.71 21.72 37.12
CA PHE A 52 20.09 20.50 37.62
C PHE A 52 20.78 20.01 38.88
N SER A 53 20.00 19.65 39.89
CA SER A 53 20.52 19.04 41.12
C SER A 53 19.47 18.10 41.72
N ALA A 54 19.84 16.91 42.16
CA ALA A 54 18.91 16.01 42.84
C ALA A 54 19.66 15.13 43.84
N ALA A 55 19.04 14.81 44.97
CA ALA A 55 19.60 13.92 46.01
C ALA A 55 21.04 14.28 46.48
N GLY A 56 21.43 15.55 46.43
CA GLY A 56 22.78 16.01 46.80
C GLY A 56 23.82 15.94 45.68
N GLU A 57 23.45 15.46 44.49
CA GLU A 57 24.28 15.49 43.28
C GLU A 57 24.02 16.76 42.47
N VAL A 58 25.07 17.29 41.85
CA VAL A 58 25.01 18.44 40.91
C VAL A 58 25.18 17.92 39.49
N GLY A 59 24.17 18.18 38.66
CA GLY A 59 24.12 17.77 37.27
C GLY A 59 24.68 18.82 36.31
N LYS A 60 24.61 18.51 35.01
CA LYS A 60 24.93 19.44 33.93
C LYS A 60 23.84 20.48 33.79
N SER A 61 24.24 21.73 33.61
CA SER A 61 23.31 22.79 33.22
C SER A 61 23.00 22.73 31.73
N LEU A 62 21.79 23.14 31.35
CA LEU A 62 21.36 23.25 29.96
C LEU A 62 20.98 24.70 29.66
N GLU A 63 21.44 25.22 28.52
CA GLU A 63 20.87 26.43 27.94
C GLU A 63 19.56 26.05 27.26
N ILE A 64 18.50 26.78 27.59
CA ILE A 64 17.16 26.51 27.10
C ILE A 64 16.76 27.63 26.15
N SER A 65 16.18 27.26 25.01
CA SER A 65 15.68 28.19 24.01
C SER A 65 14.16 28.14 23.94
N VAL A 66 13.53 29.18 23.40
CA VAL A 66 12.08 29.19 23.14
C VAL A 66 11.78 28.16 22.05
N GLY A 67 10.77 27.31 22.28
CA GLY A 67 10.27 26.36 21.27
C GLY A 67 8.99 26.85 20.63
N PHE A 68 9.11 27.50 19.47
CA PHE A 68 7.98 28.13 18.76
C PHE A 68 7.20 27.19 17.84
N GLY A 69 7.70 25.97 17.63
CA GLY A 69 7.38 25.19 16.44
C GLY A 69 6.34 24.10 16.61
N SER A 70 5.57 24.06 17.70
CA SER A 70 4.52 23.04 17.87
C SER A 70 3.49 23.12 16.74
N GLY A 71 3.05 24.33 16.38
CA GLY A 71 2.16 24.54 15.24
C GLY A 71 2.24 25.95 14.69
N ALA A 72 1.73 26.16 13.47
CA ALA A 72 1.76 27.47 12.82
C ALA A 72 0.50 27.75 12.00
N PHE A 73 0.20 29.04 11.79
CA PHE A 73 -0.98 29.46 11.03
C PHE A 73 -0.83 30.85 10.43
N HIS A 74 -1.26 31.02 9.18
CA HIS A 74 -1.45 32.34 8.56
C HIS A 74 -2.93 32.67 8.49
N TYR A 75 -3.32 33.84 9.00
CA TYR A 75 -4.66 34.37 8.78
C TYR A 75 -4.68 35.15 7.47
N HIS A 76 -5.52 34.74 6.51
CA HIS A 76 -5.53 35.25 5.14
C HIS A 76 -5.65 36.78 4.96
N LYS A 77 -6.08 37.53 5.98
CA LYS A 77 -6.14 39.01 5.94
C LYS A 77 -4.90 39.69 6.53
N ASP A 78 -4.01 38.94 7.16
CA ASP A 78 -2.72 39.47 7.62
C ASP A 78 -1.75 39.58 6.43
N PRO A 79 -0.75 40.49 6.51
CA PRO A 79 0.32 40.56 5.51
C PRO A 79 0.94 39.18 5.25
N ALA A 80 1.25 38.87 3.99
CA ALA A 80 1.80 37.57 3.59
C ALA A 80 3.09 37.19 4.32
N ASN A 81 3.87 38.17 4.76
CA ASN A 81 5.10 37.95 5.49
C ASN A 81 4.89 37.82 7.01
N GLN A 82 3.66 37.76 7.51
CA GLN A 82 3.36 37.56 8.92
C GLN A 82 2.66 36.22 9.13
N PHE A 83 2.88 35.56 10.25
CA PHE A 83 2.15 34.34 10.63
C PHE A 83 2.21 34.15 12.15
N TYR A 84 1.41 33.23 12.68
CA TYR A 84 1.38 32.88 14.09
C TYR A 84 2.00 31.49 14.30
N ALA A 85 2.63 31.28 15.45
CA ALA A 85 3.06 29.97 15.91
C ALA A 85 2.74 29.80 17.40
N VAL A 86 2.68 28.57 17.89
CA VAL A 86 2.40 28.25 19.29
C VAL A 86 3.54 27.43 19.89
N THR A 87 3.85 27.70 21.15
CA THR A 87 4.84 26.93 21.92
C THR A 87 4.17 25.78 22.64
N ASP A 88 4.86 24.66 22.83
CA ASP A 88 4.34 23.55 23.65
C ASP A 88 4.32 23.87 25.18
N ARG A 89 4.06 22.87 26.02
CA ARG A 89 4.07 22.76 27.49
C ARG A 89 5.36 23.23 28.19
N GLY A 90 6.30 23.76 27.44
CA GLY A 90 7.60 24.18 27.92
C GLY A 90 8.69 23.11 27.81
N PRO A 91 9.93 23.50 28.17
CA PRO A 91 11.06 22.60 28.12
C PRO A 91 10.79 21.38 29.00
N ASN A 92 10.97 20.17 28.47
CA ASN A 92 10.75 18.94 29.21
C ASN A 92 11.71 17.82 28.78
N ILE A 93 12.15 17.01 29.75
CA ILE A 93 13.07 15.89 29.57
C ILE A 93 12.41 14.63 30.13
N LYS A 94 12.52 13.50 29.43
CA LYS A 94 12.06 12.23 29.99
C LYS A 94 12.96 11.83 31.16
N CYS A 95 12.38 11.45 32.29
CA CYS A 95 13.13 11.05 33.49
C CYS A 95 14.16 9.95 33.19
N LYS A 96 13.82 8.97 32.34
CA LYS A 96 14.78 7.92 31.91
C LYS A 96 16.00 8.41 31.13
N ASP A 97 15.92 9.60 30.52
CA ASP A 97 17.00 10.18 29.71
C ASP A 97 17.89 11.12 30.56
N SER A 98 17.62 11.24 31.87
CA SER A 98 18.33 12.17 32.77
C SER A 98 19.83 11.89 32.85
N ALA A 99 20.26 10.63 32.94
CA ALA A 99 21.67 10.29 33.01
C ALA A 99 22.45 10.81 31.79
N LYS A 100 21.85 10.71 30.62
CA LYS A 100 22.46 11.13 29.36
C LYS A 100 22.51 12.66 29.25
N LEU A 101 21.40 13.33 29.53
CA LEU A 101 21.23 14.75 29.27
C LEU A 101 21.77 15.62 30.39
N VAL A 102 21.46 15.28 31.65
CA VAL A 102 21.80 16.08 32.83
C VAL A 102 22.86 15.43 33.72
N GLY A 103 23.32 14.21 33.43
CA GLY A 103 24.43 13.57 34.13
C GLY A 103 24.10 12.90 35.46
N ILE A 104 22.81 12.87 35.85
CA ILE A 104 22.32 12.23 37.07
C ILE A 104 21.36 11.11 36.67
N ALA A 105 21.65 9.87 37.06
CA ALA A 105 20.76 8.73 36.85
C ALA A 105 19.59 8.75 37.85
N ASP A 106 18.46 8.16 37.47
CA ASP A 106 17.25 8.08 38.32
C ASP A 106 16.87 9.43 38.95
N PHE A 107 17.00 10.53 38.18
CA PHE A 107 16.83 11.89 38.68
C PHE A 107 15.46 12.15 39.34
N CYS A 108 14.43 11.46 38.86
CA CYS A 108 13.06 11.53 39.38
C CYS A 108 12.76 10.48 40.47
N GLY A 109 13.73 9.62 40.79
CA GLY A 109 13.57 8.43 41.63
C GLY A 109 13.55 7.12 40.83
N ALA A 110 13.90 6.03 41.49
CA ALA A 110 13.90 4.69 40.90
C ALA A 110 12.48 4.29 40.45
N GLY A 111 12.36 3.81 39.20
CA GLY A 111 11.08 3.40 38.62
C GLY A 111 10.25 4.53 38.00
N GLU A 112 10.67 5.80 38.14
CA GLU A 112 9.93 6.97 37.68
C GLU A 112 10.27 7.36 36.21
N GLY A 113 10.90 6.45 35.46
CA GLY A 113 11.44 6.74 34.12
C GLY A 113 10.41 7.12 33.04
N ALA A 114 9.11 6.89 33.30
CA ALA A 114 8.01 7.26 32.40
C ALA A 114 7.58 8.73 32.52
N HIS A 115 8.07 9.46 33.53
CA HIS A 115 7.66 10.83 33.84
C HIS A 115 8.58 11.89 33.21
N LYS A 116 8.27 13.16 33.47
CA LYS A 116 8.95 14.31 32.83
C LYS A 116 9.60 15.21 33.88
N ILE A 117 10.81 15.66 33.57
CA ILE A 117 11.51 16.77 34.25
C ILE A 117 11.19 18.03 33.46
N PHE A 118 10.67 19.06 34.12
CA PHE A 118 10.43 20.40 33.61
C PHE A 118 11.54 21.31 34.13
N PRO A 119 12.54 21.66 33.29
CA PRO A 119 13.63 22.54 33.70
C PRO A 119 13.13 23.94 34.09
N MET A 120 12.01 24.38 33.50
CA MET A 120 11.35 25.64 33.79
C MET A 120 9.87 25.39 34.10
N PRO A 121 9.52 24.91 35.31
CA PRO A 121 8.15 24.50 35.63
C PRO A 121 7.14 25.65 35.69
N ALA A 122 7.62 26.91 35.73
CA ALA A 122 6.80 28.11 35.67
C ALA A 122 6.61 28.65 34.24
N TYR A 123 7.02 27.89 33.21
CA TYR A 123 6.83 28.28 31.82
C TYR A 123 5.34 28.33 31.47
N THR A 124 4.97 29.35 30.69
CA THR A 124 3.61 29.55 30.19
C THR A 124 3.61 29.36 28.68
N PRO A 125 2.87 28.36 28.15
CA PRO A 125 2.63 28.23 26.73
C PRO A 125 2.04 29.53 26.16
N MET A 126 2.45 29.90 24.95
CA MET A 126 2.10 31.19 24.35
C MET A 126 1.96 31.13 22.84
N ILE A 127 1.12 32.01 22.31
CA ILE A 127 1.03 32.29 20.88
C ILE A 127 2.03 33.41 20.56
N SER A 128 2.81 33.23 19.50
CA SER A 128 3.75 34.23 19.00
C SER A 128 3.40 34.63 17.58
N LYS A 129 3.37 35.93 17.30
CA LYS A 129 3.22 36.45 15.93
C LYS A 129 4.58 36.80 15.37
N PHE A 130 4.86 36.37 14.15
CA PHE A 130 6.10 36.56 13.44
C PHE A 130 5.94 37.53 12.28
N GLU A 131 7.05 38.19 11.93
CA GLU A 131 7.22 38.94 10.69
C GLU A 131 8.52 38.52 10.00
N ILE A 132 8.42 38.14 8.73
CA ILE A 132 9.51 37.78 7.84
C ILE A 132 9.96 39.06 7.13
N GLY A 133 11.18 39.50 7.40
CA GLY A 133 11.83 40.64 6.75
C GLY A 133 12.88 40.21 5.73
N THR A 134 13.54 41.18 5.10
CA THR A 134 14.62 40.92 4.13
C THR A 134 15.87 40.28 4.75
N ASP A 135 16.13 40.58 6.03
CA ASP A 135 17.37 40.20 6.72
C ASP A 135 17.14 39.12 7.81
N GLY A 136 15.91 38.61 7.95
CA GLY A 136 15.58 37.61 8.97
C GLY A 136 14.12 37.62 9.41
N VAL A 137 13.83 36.80 10.43
CA VAL A 137 12.49 36.69 11.04
C VAL A 137 12.50 37.28 12.44
N LYS A 138 11.42 37.98 12.81
CA LYS A 138 11.25 38.61 14.13
C LYS A 138 9.93 38.20 14.77
N VAL A 139 9.93 38.00 16.09
CA VAL A 139 8.70 37.91 16.88
C VAL A 139 8.19 39.33 17.14
N ILE A 140 7.00 39.66 16.64
CA ILE A 140 6.39 40.99 16.76
C ILE A 140 5.31 41.07 17.83
N GLN A 141 4.80 39.92 18.31
CA GLN A 141 3.82 39.86 19.39
C GLN A 141 3.95 38.55 20.15
N ARG A 142 3.71 38.59 21.47
CA ARG A 142 3.58 37.42 22.35
C ARG A 142 2.29 37.50 23.14
N ILE A 143 1.57 36.39 23.17
CA ILE A 143 0.26 36.27 23.80
C ILE A 143 0.35 35.04 24.74
N PRO A 144 0.80 35.23 25.99
CA PRO A 144 0.86 34.14 26.97
C PRO A 144 -0.55 33.70 27.34
N LEU A 145 -0.77 32.39 27.45
CA LEU A 145 -2.07 31.86 27.84
C LEU A 145 -2.40 32.14 29.30
N ARG A 146 -3.67 32.43 29.57
CA ARG A 146 -4.17 32.85 30.88
C ARG A 146 -5.53 32.24 31.19
N ASN A 147 -5.83 32.08 32.47
CA ASN A 147 -7.17 31.76 32.93
C ASN A 147 -8.07 33.02 32.94
N ARG A 148 -9.36 32.86 33.27
CA ARG A 148 -10.32 33.98 33.28
C ARG A 148 -10.06 35.02 34.39
N ALA A 149 -9.23 34.70 35.38
CA ALA A 149 -8.75 35.66 36.38
C ALA A 149 -7.55 36.48 35.89
N GLY A 150 -7.01 36.18 34.70
CA GLY A 150 -5.85 36.83 34.11
C GLY A 150 -4.51 36.25 34.58
N GLU A 151 -4.54 35.19 35.38
CA GLU A 151 -3.34 34.46 35.84
C GLU A 151 -2.79 33.62 34.69
N LYS A 152 -1.48 33.49 34.60
CA LYS A 152 -0.84 32.70 33.55
C LYS A 152 -1.01 31.21 33.85
N ILE A 153 -1.35 30.42 32.84
CA ILE A 153 -1.38 28.96 32.96
C ILE A 153 0.03 28.38 32.78
N SER A 154 0.27 27.19 33.34
CA SER A 154 1.54 26.48 33.17
C SER A 154 1.48 25.48 32.02
N GLY A 155 2.59 24.77 31.77
CA GLY A 155 2.60 23.55 30.96
C GLY A 155 2.76 22.26 31.78
N LEU A 156 2.51 22.30 33.09
CA LEU A 156 2.58 21.10 33.93
C LEU A 156 1.41 20.16 33.61
N SER A 157 1.63 18.85 33.79
CA SER A 157 0.61 17.83 33.53
C SER A 157 -0.65 17.98 34.38
N ASN A 158 -1.79 17.57 33.81
CA ASN A 158 -3.08 17.52 34.49
C ASN A 158 -3.26 16.23 35.34
N ASP A 159 -4.14 16.25 36.33
CA ASP A 159 -4.47 15.09 37.18
C ASP A 159 -5.58 14.20 36.56
N LEU A 160 -5.30 13.65 35.37
CA LEU A 160 -6.29 12.87 34.62
C LEU A 160 -6.51 11.48 35.22
N LYS A 161 -7.78 11.10 35.38
CA LYS A 161 -8.24 9.78 35.89
C LYS A 161 -8.86 8.92 34.78
N VAL A 162 -9.49 9.55 33.81
CA VAL A 162 -10.15 8.87 32.68
C VAL A 162 -9.13 8.38 31.64
N THR A 163 -8.05 9.14 31.46
CA THR A 163 -6.91 8.79 30.60
C THR A 163 -5.60 8.79 31.38
N ASN A 164 -4.51 8.35 30.75
CA ASN A 164 -3.20 8.36 31.37
C ASN A 164 -2.63 9.78 31.47
N THR A 165 -1.86 10.01 32.52
CA THR A 165 -1.08 11.23 32.74
C THR A 165 0.33 10.87 33.21
N GLU A 166 1.19 11.87 33.32
CA GLU A 166 2.56 11.75 33.81
C GLU A 166 2.85 12.78 34.89
N LYS A 167 3.59 12.39 35.92
CA LYS A 167 4.08 13.30 36.94
C LYS A 167 5.09 14.31 36.35
N SER A 168 5.11 15.49 36.94
CA SER A 168 6.05 16.56 36.64
C SER A 168 7.10 16.66 37.74
N TYR A 169 8.37 16.75 37.37
CA TYR A 169 9.49 16.97 38.30
C TYR A 169 10.20 18.27 37.96
N ALA A 170 10.63 19.05 38.94
CA ALA A 170 11.44 20.24 38.70
C ALA A 170 12.90 19.86 38.38
N ASN A 171 13.70 20.83 37.94
CA ASN A 171 15.17 20.72 37.84
C ASN A 171 15.89 20.45 39.18
N THR A 172 15.15 20.33 40.28
CA THR A 172 15.65 19.93 41.61
C THR A 172 15.39 18.45 41.95
N GLY A 173 14.74 17.69 41.05
CA GLY A 173 14.28 16.33 41.31
C GLY A 173 13.02 16.25 42.19
N GLU A 174 12.49 17.40 42.62
CA GLU A 174 11.25 17.48 43.40
C GLU A 174 10.04 17.29 42.49
N GLN A 175 9.12 16.39 42.86
CA GLN A 175 7.85 16.26 42.17
C GLN A 175 6.97 17.51 42.39
N ARG A 176 6.42 18.05 41.31
CA ARG A 176 5.42 19.12 41.32
C ARG A 176 4.01 18.54 41.37
N ALA A 177 3.09 19.29 41.97
CA ALA A 177 1.67 18.98 41.90
C ALA A 177 1.20 19.04 40.44
N PHE A 178 0.15 18.28 40.13
CA PHE A 178 -0.56 18.43 38.87
C PHE A 178 -1.22 19.80 38.79
N ASP A 179 -1.33 20.33 37.58
CA ASP A 179 -2.01 21.58 37.27
C ASP A 179 -3.09 21.28 36.24
N ASN A 180 -4.36 21.40 36.61
CA ASN A 180 -5.48 21.12 35.71
C ASN A 180 -5.76 22.25 34.69
N GLU A 181 -5.14 23.42 34.88
CA GLU A 181 -5.08 24.47 33.87
C GLU A 181 -3.90 24.31 32.91
N GLY A 182 -2.97 23.39 33.22
CA GLY A 182 -1.79 23.14 32.42
C GLY A 182 -2.12 22.62 31.02
N VAL A 183 -1.38 23.09 30.01
CA VAL A 183 -1.63 22.72 28.60
C VAL A 183 -0.36 22.39 27.84
N ASP A 184 -0.56 21.60 26.80
CA ASP A 184 0.42 20.97 25.93
C ASP A 184 -0.02 21.22 24.50
N THR A 185 0.17 22.48 24.07
CA THR A 185 -0.46 23.03 22.87
C THR A 185 0.32 22.71 21.62
N GLU A 186 -0.34 22.04 20.68
CA GLU A 186 0.31 21.50 19.47
C GLU A 186 -0.08 22.25 18.19
N ALA A 187 -1.22 22.92 18.14
CA ALA A 187 -1.60 23.68 16.95
C ALA A 187 -2.50 24.86 17.29
N LEU A 188 -2.65 25.79 16.33
CA LEU A 188 -3.51 26.96 16.47
C LEU A 188 -4.16 27.36 15.14
N VAL A 189 -5.35 27.93 15.23
CA VAL A 189 -5.98 28.73 14.17
C VAL A 189 -6.51 30.03 14.74
N LYS A 190 -6.54 31.08 13.92
CA LYS A 190 -7.10 32.39 14.28
C LYS A 190 -8.39 32.65 13.50
N LEU A 191 -9.43 33.11 14.19
CA LEU A 191 -10.71 33.49 13.62
C LEU A 191 -10.79 34.99 13.28
N SER A 192 -11.85 35.36 12.57
CA SER A 192 -12.12 36.73 12.13
C SER A 192 -12.46 37.69 13.26
N ASP A 193 -13.00 37.20 14.37
CA ASP A 193 -13.22 37.97 15.61
C ASP A 193 -11.93 38.20 16.41
N GLY A 194 -10.81 37.60 15.97
CA GLY A 194 -9.50 37.70 16.60
C GLY A 194 -9.22 36.64 17.66
N SER A 195 -10.20 35.81 18.04
CA SER A 195 -10.00 34.67 18.93
C SER A 195 -9.24 33.55 18.22
N PHE A 196 -8.75 32.59 19.01
CA PHE A 196 -7.97 31.45 18.55
C PHE A 196 -8.60 30.14 19.01
N TRP A 197 -8.45 29.09 18.21
CA TRP A 197 -8.64 27.71 18.66
C TRP A 197 -7.30 27.01 18.68
N LEU A 198 -6.98 26.31 19.77
CA LEU A 198 -5.73 25.56 19.93
C LEU A 198 -6.03 24.09 20.18
N ALA A 199 -5.16 23.20 19.69
CA ALA A 199 -5.17 21.77 20.03
C ALA A 199 -4.25 21.50 21.23
N ASP A 200 -4.64 20.57 22.12
CA ASP A 200 -3.88 20.17 23.30
C ASP A 200 -3.72 18.65 23.42
N GLU A 201 -2.52 18.19 23.78
CA GLU A 201 -2.16 16.77 23.78
C GLU A 201 -2.44 16.04 25.11
N TYR A 202 -2.45 16.72 26.27
CA TYR A 202 -2.78 16.07 27.55
C TYR A 202 -4.21 15.50 27.55
N GLY A 203 -5.19 16.33 27.18
CA GLY A 203 -6.60 16.12 27.44
C GLY A 203 -7.38 15.27 26.45
N PRO A 204 -6.78 14.65 25.40
CA PRO A 204 -6.65 15.34 24.11
C PRO A 204 -7.81 16.32 23.88
N SER A 205 -7.52 17.62 23.82
CA SER A 205 -8.55 18.65 24.00
C SER A 205 -8.39 19.86 23.08
N LEU A 206 -9.37 20.76 23.12
CA LEU A 206 -9.40 22.00 22.33
C LEU A 206 -9.60 23.20 23.23
N LEU A 207 -8.87 24.28 22.99
CA LEU A 207 -9.01 25.52 23.73
C LEU A 207 -9.52 26.64 22.83
N HIS A 208 -10.62 27.28 23.23
CA HIS A 208 -11.03 28.56 22.66
C HIS A 208 -10.36 29.68 23.46
N VAL A 209 -9.61 30.56 22.81
CA VAL A 209 -8.75 31.55 23.46
C VAL A 209 -9.05 32.94 22.91
N ALA A 210 -9.25 33.91 23.79
CA ALA A 210 -9.46 35.30 23.42
C ALA A 210 -8.20 35.92 22.78
N PRO A 211 -8.31 37.07 22.08
CA PRO A 211 -7.16 37.72 21.44
C PRO A 211 -5.99 38.07 22.39
N ASP A 212 -6.26 38.16 23.69
CA ASP A 212 -5.28 38.50 24.74
C ASP A 212 -4.67 37.27 25.44
N GLY A 213 -5.04 36.06 25.04
CA GLY A 213 -4.55 34.80 25.60
C GLY A 213 -5.46 34.18 26.68
N THR A 214 -6.58 34.83 27.03
CA THR A 214 -7.52 34.28 28.02
C THR A 214 -8.25 33.06 27.48
N VAL A 215 -8.15 31.92 28.16
CA VAL A 215 -8.89 30.70 27.81
C VAL A 215 -10.38 30.90 28.14
N LEU A 216 -11.20 30.78 27.10
CA LEU A 216 -12.65 30.94 27.15
C LEU A 216 -13.36 29.62 27.45
N GLU A 217 -12.92 28.51 26.84
CA GLU A 217 -13.47 27.16 27.04
C GLU A 217 -12.39 26.12 26.72
N ARG A 218 -12.36 25.02 27.48
CA ARG A 218 -11.62 23.80 27.11
C ARG A 218 -12.61 22.67 26.80
N VAL A 219 -12.54 22.13 25.59
CA VAL A 219 -13.39 21.03 25.13
C VAL A 219 -12.61 19.73 25.20
N VAL A 220 -13.13 18.76 25.95
CA VAL A 220 -12.49 17.46 26.23
C VAL A 220 -13.36 16.30 25.73
N PRO A 221 -12.83 15.06 25.69
CA PRO A 221 -13.62 13.84 25.53
C PRO A 221 -14.70 13.75 26.61
N ALA A 222 -15.91 13.39 26.20
CA ALA A 222 -17.02 13.18 27.12
C ALA A 222 -16.64 12.19 28.23
N GLY A 223 -16.85 12.59 29.49
CA GLY A 223 -16.45 11.87 30.70
C GLY A 223 -15.21 12.44 31.39
N MET A 224 -14.42 13.30 30.73
CA MET A 224 -13.20 13.89 31.30
C MET A 224 -13.42 15.21 32.05
N GLU A 225 -14.62 15.78 32.02
CA GLU A 225 -14.90 17.11 32.58
C GLU A 225 -14.59 17.20 34.08
N ALA A 226 -14.88 16.12 34.82
CA ALA A 226 -14.65 16.06 36.26
C ALA A 226 -13.16 16.07 36.64
N ASP A 227 -12.29 15.57 35.76
CA ASP A 227 -10.84 15.53 36.01
C ASP A 227 -10.22 16.93 36.01
N LEU A 228 -10.87 17.91 35.36
CA LEU A 228 -10.39 19.28 35.19
C LEU A 228 -11.36 20.32 35.77
N ALA A 229 -12.24 19.91 36.69
CA ALA A 229 -13.34 20.74 37.18
C ALA A 229 -12.88 21.98 37.98
N ASP A 230 -11.64 22.00 38.45
CA ASP A 230 -10.99 23.09 39.18
C ASP A 230 -10.23 24.07 38.28
N ALA A 231 -10.24 23.88 36.95
CA ALA A 231 -9.69 24.86 36.02
C ALA A 231 -10.44 26.20 36.12
N GLY A 232 -9.74 27.32 36.00
CA GLY A 232 -10.26 28.69 36.05
C GLY A 232 -11.05 29.11 34.80
N TYR A 233 -11.52 28.15 34.01
CA TYR A 233 -12.35 28.33 32.82
C TYR A 233 -13.29 27.12 32.62
N PRO A 234 -14.41 27.28 31.91
CA PRO A 234 -15.33 26.18 31.61
C PRO A 234 -14.65 25.03 30.86
N VAL A 235 -14.95 23.81 31.32
CA VAL A 235 -14.58 22.56 30.65
C VAL A 235 -15.84 21.85 30.17
N SER A 236 -15.86 21.40 28.91
CA SER A 236 -17.03 20.71 28.33
C SER A 236 -16.68 19.42 27.58
N GLY A 237 -17.45 18.35 27.80
CA GLY A 237 -17.25 17.05 27.16
C GLY A 237 -17.93 16.93 25.80
N LYS A 238 -17.54 17.73 24.80
CA LYS A 238 -18.17 17.70 23.45
C LYS A 238 -17.49 16.71 22.49
N LEU A 239 -16.27 16.25 22.78
CA LEU A 239 -15.58 15.25 21.96
C LEU A 239 -16.10 13.83 22.27
N PRO A 240 -16.09 12.89 21.30
CA PRO A 240 -16.44 11.50 21.58
C PRO A 240 -15.53 10.88 22.64
N ALA A 241 -16.11 10.15 23.59
CA ALA A 241 -15.39 9.57 24.74
C ALA A 241 -14.20 8.66 24.33
N VAL A 242 -14.25 8.05 23.14
CA VAL A 242 -13.18 7.17 22.64
C VAL A 242 -11.84 7.90 22.52
N TYR A 243 -11.82 9.22 22.29
CA TYR A 243 -10.60 10.02 22.17
C TYR A 243 -9.76 10.00 23.46
N ALA A 244 -10.37 9.75 24.62
CA ALA A 244 -9.65 9.52 25.88
C ALA A 244 -8.73 8.29 25.84
N LYS A 245 -8.89 7.38 24.88
CA LYS A 245 -8.02 6.22 24.65
C LYS A 245 -6.72 6.56 23.91
N ARG A 246 -6.34 7.84 23.84
CA ARG A 246 -5.04 8.24 23.28
C ARG A 246 -3.87 7.48 23.91
N LYS A 247 -2.77 7.38 23.19
CA LYS A 247 -1.50 6.99 23.80
C LYS A 247 -0.93 8.22 24.54
N LEU A 248 -0.34 8.01 25.73
CA LEU A 248 0.35 9.09 26.46
C LEU A 248 1.40 9.76 25.57
N ASN A 249 1.43 11.10 25.57
CA ASN A 249 2.23 11.95 24.68
C ASN A 249 1.95 11.67 23.19
N ARG A 250 0.68 11.37 22.85
CA ARG A 250 0.13 11.18 21.49
C ARG A 250 -1.31 11.69 21.39
N GLY A 251 -1.53 12.97 21.63
CA GLY A 251 -2.85 13.58 21.80
C GLY A 251 -3.45 14.17 20.51
N MET A 252 -4.24 15.23 20.68
CA MET A 252 -4.77 15.98 19.54
C MET A 252 -3.66 16.89 19.03
N GLU A 253 -3.26 16.65 17.79
CA GLU A 253 -2.04 17.25 17.24
C GLU A 253 -2.34 18.55 16.49
N SER A 254 -3.50 18.60 15.81
CA SER A 254 -3.76 19.69 14.89
C SER A 254 -5.23 20.12 14.86
N VAL A 255 -5.40 21.41 14.57
CA VAL A 255 -6.67 22.08 14.29
C VAL A 255 -6.58 22.85 12.98
N ALA A 256 -7.61 22.72 12.14
CA ALA A 256 -7.79 23.57 10.96
C ALA A 256 -9.16 24.26 10.99
N VAL A 257 -9.29 25.42 10.36
CA VAL A 257 -10.54 26.16 10.21
C VAL A 257 -10.90 26.28 8.74
N SER A 258 -12.17 26.04 8.39
CA SER A 258 -12.64 26.25 7.02
C SER A 258 -12.53 27.73 6.61
N PRO A 259 -12.28 28.05 5.33
CA PRO A 259 -12.18 29.44 4.87
C PRO A 259 -13.41 30.31 5.17
N ASP A 260 -14.59 29.70 5.29
CA ASP A 260 -15.84 30.39 5.66
C ASP A 260 -16.10 30.48 7.17
N GLU A 261 -15.18 29.98 8.00
CA GLU A 261 -15.27 29.91 9.47
C GLU A 261 -16.55 29.22 9.98
N ARG A 262 -17.08 28.25 9.22
CA ARG A 262 -18.24 27.43 9.63
C ARG A 262 -17.86 26.06 10.16
N SER A 263 -16.60 25.66 10.04
CA SER A 263 -16.14 24.34 10.46
C SER A 263 -14.76 24.40 11.07
N LEU A 264 -14.57 23.60 12.12
CA LEU A 264 -13.27 23.25 12.65
C LEU A 264 -13.02 21.76 12.45
N TYR A 265 -11.78 21.43 12.10
CA TYR A 265 -11.32 20.08 11.85
C TYR A 265 -10.22 19.76 12.83
N PHE A 266 -10.22 18.54 13.36
CA PHE A 266 -9.24 18.09 14.33
C PHE A 266 -8.77 16.69 13.99
N ILE A 267 -7.50 16.40 14.25
CA ILE A 267 -6.92 15.09 13.99
C ILE A 267 -5.99 14.68 15.13
N MET A 268 -6.04 13.40 15.50
CA MET A 268 -5.12 12.82 16.48
C MET A 268 -3.71 12.67 15.89
N GLN A 269 -2.66 12.82 16.70
CA GLN A 269 -1.27 12.63 16.25
C GLN A 269 -1.05 11.21 15.69
N SER A 270 -1.71 10.22 16.29
CA SER A 270 -1.52 8.82 15.99
C SER A 270 -2.78 7.99 16.31
N PRO A 271 -2.82 6.70 15.91
CA PRO A 271 -3.94 5.83 16.27
C PRO A 271 -4.17 5.77 17.79
N LEU A 272 -5.40 5.52 18.21
CA LEU A 272 -5.70 5.38 19.63
C LEU A 272 -5.11 4.07 20.19
N ALA A 273 -4.81 4.05 21.49
CA ALA A 273 -4.49 2.83 22.23
C ALA A 273 -5.78 2.10 22.61
N ASN A 274 -6.63 1.84 21.61
CA ASN A 274 -7.94 1.24 21.75
C ASN A 274 -7.96 -0.15 21.07
N PRO A 275 -8.32 -1.24 21.76
CA PRO A 275 -8.62 -1.29 23.19
C PRO A 275 -7.37 -1.17 24.07
N ASN A 276 -6.17 -1.25 23.49
CA ASN A 276 -4.92 -1.26 24.24
C ASN A 276 -3.71 -0.74 23.43
N ALA A 277 -2.54 -0.69 24.08
CA ALA A 277 -1.31 -0.20 23.48
C ALA A 277 -0.75 -1.09 22.34
N ALA A 278 -1.20 -2.34 22.19
CA ALA A 278 -0.76 -3.20 21.09
C ALA A 278 -1.44 -2.78 19.77
N ALA A 279 -2.73 -2.43 19.81
CA ALA A 279 -3.46 -1.92 18.65
C ALA A 279 -2.79 -0.66 18.06
N TYR A 280 -2.51 0.33 18.91
CA TYR A 280 -1.78 1.56 18.54
C TYR A 280 -0.48 1.31 17.78
N LYS A 281 0.33 0.33 18.23
CA LYS A 281 1.71 0.16 17.72
C LYS A 281 1.79 -0.18 16.24
N ASN A 282 0.77 -0.88 15.74
CA ASN A 282 0.72 -1.45 14.40
C ASN A 282 -0.39 -0.85 13.54
N SER A 283 -1.35 -0.15 14.15
CA SER A 283 -2.44 0.50 13.43
C SER A 283 -1.93 1.60 12.50
N ARG A 284 -2.68 1.81 11.41
CA ARG A 284 -2.56 2.95 10.52
C ARG A 284 -3.77 3.89 10.62
N ASN A 285 -4.81 3.50 11.35
CA ASN A 285 -6.09 4.20 11.38
C ASN A 285 -6.05 5.32 12.42
N VAL A 286 -6.00 6.57 11.94
CA VAL A 286 -6.07 7.80 12.73
C VAL A 286 -7.45 8.42 12.56
N ARG A 287 -7.97 9.07 13.61
CA ARG A 287 -9.30 9.67 13.60
C ARG A 287 -9.22 11.17 13.32
N LEU A 288 -9.99 11.62 12.33
CA LEU A 288 -10.22 13.03 11.99
C LEU A 288 -11.68 13.37 12.28
N ILE A 289 -11.96 14.44 13.03
CA ILE A 289 -13.31 14.86 13.39
C ILE A 289 -13.59 16.30 12.94
N LYS A 290 -14.80 16.54 12.43
CA LYS A 290 -15.29 17.86 12.01
C LYS A 290 -16.36 18.33 12.99
N PHE A 291 -16.28 19.59 13.38
CA PHE A 291 -17.30 20.30 14.16
C PHE A 291 -17.86 21.47 13.38
N GLY A 292 -19.14 21.78 13.62
CA GLY A 292 -19.70 23.06 13.20
C GLY A 292 -19.19 24.20 14.08
N LEU A 293 -18.94 25.36 13.47
CA LEU A 293 -18.58 26.60 14.15
C LEU A 293 -19.70 27.63 13.95
N ASN A 294 -20.15 28.28 15.02
CA ASN A 294 -21.18 29.31 14.97
C ASN A 294 -20.72 30.54 15.73
N ASN A 295 -20.37 31.62 15.00
CA ASN A 295 -19.80 32.84 15.56
C ASN A 295 -18.61 32.56 16.52
N GLY A 296 -17.71 31.67 16.11
CA GLY A 296 -16.54 31.29 16.89
C GLY A 296 -16.77 30.24 17.98
N GLU A 297 -18.03 29.94 18.34
CA GLU A 297 -18.36 28.90 19.32
C GLU A 297 -18.47 27.50 18.68
N LEU A 298 -17.87 26.50 19.34
CA LEU A 298 -17.88 25.11 18.88
C LEU A 298 -19.25 24.47 19.11
N GLY A 299 -19.88 24.05 18.01
CA GLY A 299 -21.15 23.33 17.99
C GLY A 299 -21.01 21.82 18.23
N ARG A 300 -21.84 21.04 17.53
CA ARG A 300 -21.81 19.57 17.60
C ARG A 300 -20.85 18.97 16.56
N PRO A 301 -20.33 17.76 16.81
CA PRO A 301 -19.64 16.99 15.77
C PRO A 301 -20.56 16.80 14.55
N GLN A 302 -20.01 17.00 13.36
CA GLN A 302 -20.70 16.85 12.07
C GLN A 302 -20.26 15.62 11.29
N GLY A 303 -19.05 15.11 11.55
CA GLY A 303 -18.55 13.86 11.00
C GLY A 303 -17.23 13.44 11.64
N GLU A 304 -16.89 12.17 11.49
CA GLU A 304 -15.64 11.57 11.95
C GLU A 304 -15.17 10.61 10.85
N TRP A 305 -13.92 10.72 10.40
CA TRP A 305 -13.38 9.94 9.30
C TRP A 305 -12.15 9.16 9.74
N VAL A 306 -11.90 8.06 9.04
CA VAL A 306 -10.68 7.28 9.17
C VAL A 306 -9.64 7.85 8.20
N TYR A 307 -8.54 8.36 8.73
CA TYR A 307 -7.34 8.73 7.98
C TYR A 307 -6.30 7.63 8.13
N GLN A 308 -5.83 7.03 7.03
CA GLN A 308 -4.79 6.00 7.07
C GLN A 308 -3.41 6.60 6.84
N ILE A 309 -2.56 6.60 7.88
CA ILE A 309 -1.16 7.04 7.74
C ILE A 309 -0.35 6.07 6.88
N ASP A 310 0.69 6.60 6.25
CA ASP A 310 1.63 5.83 5.43
C ASP A 310 2.39 4.78 6.25
N THR A 311 2.94 3.79 5.55
CA THR A 311 3.90 2.86 6.15
C THR A 311 5.25 3.57 6.37
N PRO A 312 6.05 3.17 7.36
CA PRO A 312 7.34 3.81 7.63
C PRO A 312 8.35 3.68 6.47
N ALA A 313 8.16 2.71 5.57
CA ALA A 313 9.00 2.53 4.39
C ALA A 313 8.88 3.70 3.41
N MET A 314 7.70 4.32 3.34
CA MET A 314 7.44 5.50 2.51
C MET A 314 8.23 6.76 2.93
N PHE A 315 8.89 6.76 4.09
CA PHE A 315 9.69 7.88 4.61
C PHE A 315 11.21 7.64 4.50
N ALA A 316 11.63 6.60 3.77
CA ALA A 316 13.03 6.29 3.57
C ALA A 316 13.30 5.84 2.13
N ASP A 317 14.54 6.02 1.69
CA ASP A 317 15.07 5.46 0.46
C ASP A 317 16.20 4.50 0.87
N LEU A 318 15.89 3.20 0.82
CA LEU A 318 16.80 2.14 1.25
C LEU A 318 18.07 2.08 0.39
N PRO A 319 18.01 2.04 -0.96
CA PRO A 319 19.21 2.01 -1.81
C PRO A 319 20.20 3.14 -1.52
N SER A 320 19.71 4.37 -1.32
CA SER A 320 20.61 5.50 -1.03
C SER A 320 20.93 5.67 0.46
N GLY A 321 20.27 4.92 1.34
CA GLY A 321 20.39 5.04 2.79
C GLY A 321 19.85 6.37 3.34
N LYS A 322 19.02 7.09 2.58
CA LYS A 322 18.47 8.40 2.93
C LYS A 322 17.11 8.29 3.63
N GLY A 323 16.70 9.39 4.25
CA GLY A 323 15.42 9.50 4.96
C GLY A 323 15.43 8.92 6.38
N ASP A 324 14.26 8.49 6.82
CA ASP A 324 14.02 8.03 8.18
C ASP A 324 14.36 6.54 8.34
N LEU A 325 15.67 6.25 8.41
CA LEU A 325 16.20 4.92 8.74
C LEU A 325 16.74 4.89 10.18
N LYS A 326 16.62 3.73 10.84
CA LYS A 326 17.27 3.45 12.13
C LYS A 326 18.27 2.33 11.96
N LYS A 327 19.57 2.68 12.03
CA LYS A 327 20.68 1.74 11.79
C LYS A 327 20.54 1.03 10.43
N GLY A 328 20.22 1.79 9.38
CA GLY A 328 20.03 1.27 8.02
C GLY A 328 18.74 0.49 7.77
N LYS A 329 17.82 0.42 8.75
CA LYS A 329 16.55 -0.33 8.63
C LYS A 329 15.34 0.59 8.70
N ILE A 330 14.24 0.16 8.06
CA ILE A 330 12.93 0.81 8.15
C ILE A 330 12.48 0.94 9.62
N ARG A 331 11.80 2.04 9.92
CA ARG A 331 11.28 2.38 11.25
C ARG A 331 10.01 1.57 11.58
N LYS A 332 9.49 1.73 12.79
CA LYS A 332 8.23 1.07 13.20
C LYS A 332 7.03 1.89 12.73
N GLN A 333 5.87 1.27 12.53
CA GLN A 333 4.64 1.98 12.15
C GLN A 333 4.29 3.11 13.14
N SER A 334 4.42 2.87 14.44
CA SER A 334 4.20 3.88 15.50
C SER A 334 5.20 5.04 15.54
N ASP A 335 6.25 5.03 14.70
CA ASP A 335 7.13 6.18 14.51
C ASP A 335 6.54 7.21 13.50
N VAL A 336 5.58 6.80 12.64
CA VAL A 336 4.86 7.68 11.71
C VAL A 336 3.79 8.45 12.46
N LYS A 337 3.68 9.76 12.22
CA LYS A 337 2.79 10.67 12.93
C LYS A 337 2.17 11.69 11.98
N ILE A 338 0.98 12.16 12.35
CA ILE A 338 0.49 13.47 11.90
C ILE A 338 1.21 14.54 12.74
N SER A 339 1.51 15.70 12.15
CA SER A 339 1.95 16.87 12.94
C SER A 339 1.25 18.19 12.65
N GLU A 340 0.56 18.33 11.52
CA GLU A 340 -0.20 19.56 11.23
C GLU A 340 -1.29 19.31 10.21
N MET A 341 -2.27 20.21 10.17
CA MET A 341 -3.36 20.22 9.22
C MET A 341 -3.80 21.65 8.94
N VAL A 342 -3.96 22.01 7.67
CA VAL A 342 -4.49 23.32 7.25
C VAL A 342 -5.60 23.14 6.22
N ALA A 343 -6.60 24.02 6.22
CA ALA A 343 -7.65 24.00 5.21
C ALA A 343 -7.25 24.89 4.02
N VAL A 344 -7.30 24.31 2.81
CA VAL A 344 -7.13 25.03 1.54
C VAL A 344 -8.47 25.27 0.83
N GLY A 345 -9.54 24.71 1.38
CA GLY A 345 -10.93 24.88 0.95
C GLY A 345 -11.89 24.37 2.03
N ASN A 346 -13.19 24.46 1.77
CA ASN A 346 -14.19 23.83 2.63
C ASN A 346 -14.09 22.30 2.47
N ASP A 347 -13.85 21.59 3.57
CA ASP A 347 -13.65 20.14 3.60
C ASP A 347 -12.48 19.65 2.71
N ASP A 348 -11.53 20.54 2.41
CA ASP A 348 -10.33 20.29 1.61
C ASP A 348 -9.08 20.71 2.40
N LEU A 349 -8.29 19.72 2.79
CA LEU A 349 -7.30 19.78 3.85
C LEU A 349 -5.93 19.40 3.30
N ILE A 350 -4.88 20.03 3.82
CA ILE A 350 -3.50 19.57 3.70
C ILE A 350 -3.10 19.02 5.06
N ILE A 351 -2.65 17.77 5.11
CA ILE A 351 -2.24 17.06 6.31
C ILE A 351 -0.75 16.75 6.22
N LEU A 352 -0.01 17.07 7.28
CA LEU A 352 1.42 16.79 7.42
C LEU A 352 1.63 15.44 8.08
N GLU A 353 2.24 14.51 7.35
CA GLU A 353 2.77 13.26 7.90
C GLU A 353 4.30 13.29 8.00
N ARG A 354 4.86 12.76 9.08
CA ARG A 354 6.30 12.67 9.28
C ARG A 354 6.73 11.49 10.16
N ILE A 355 8.03 11.18 10.13
CA ILE A 355 8.70 10.46 11.22
C ILE A 355 9.60 11.42 11.99
N SER A 356 10.76 11.79 11.42
CA SER A 356 11.69 12.71 12.08
C SER A 356 12.41 13.60 11.09
N LYS A 357 12.98 13.04 10.02
CA LYS A 357 13.73 13.79 8.99
C LYS A 357 12.88 14.11 7.77
N VAL A 358 11.93 13.25 7.45
CA VAL A 358 11.11 13.33 6.25
C VAL A 358 9.73 13.81 6.61
N THR A 359 9.27 14.81 5.85
CA THR A 359 7.97 15.43 5.95
C THR A 359 7.25 15.28 4.62
N LYS A 360 6.00 14.84 4.68
CA LYS A 360 5.11 14.74 3.53
C LYS A 360 3.85 15.55 3.79
N LEU A 361 3.36 16.22 2.74
CA LEU A 361 2.07 16.90 2.76
C LEU A 361 1.10 16.16 1.85
N TYR A 362 -0.05 15.81 2.42
CA TYR A 362 -1.12 15.12 1.75
C TYR A 362 -2.33 16.03 1.63
N ARG A 363 -2.90 16.13 0.42
CA ARG A 363 -4.20 16.76 0.24
C ARG A 363 -5.31 15.73 0.43
N VAL A 364 -6.36 16.11 1.16
CA VAL A 364 -7.49 15.25 1.52
C VAL A 364 -8.81 16.00 1.38
N GLN A 365 -9.82 15.35 0.82
CA GLN A 365 -11.20 15.86 0.74
C GLN A 365 -12.11 14.95 1.55
N LEU A 366 -12.89 15.52 2.48
CA LEU A 366 -13.72 14.70 3.37
C LEU A 366 -14.83 13.93 2.64
N SER A 367 -15.24 14.38 1.46
CA SER A 367 -16.18 13.66 0.60
C SER A 367 -15.62 12.38 -0.03
N SER A 368 -14.31 12.12 0.13
CA SER A 368 -13.66 10.92 -0.42
C SER A 368 -13.78 9.67 0.46
N GLY A 369 -14.19 9.83 1.72
CA GLY A 369 -14.36 8.73 2.67
C GLY A 369 -15.68 8.83 3.44
N ASP A 370 -16.06 7.74 4.10
CA ASP A 370 -17.29 7.67 4.86
C ASP A 370 -17.08 8.24 6.27
N SER A 371 -18.04 9.04 6.72
CA SER A 371 -18.07 9.43 8.12
C SER A 371 -18.53 8.25 8.97
N ILE A 372 -17.67 7.78 9.87
CA ILE A 372 -17.98 6.75 10.87
C ILE A 372 -18.71 7.32 12.10
N LEU A 373 -18.87 8.65 12.22
CA LEU A 373 -19.57 9.27 13.34
C LEU A 373 -20.94 8.62 13.56
N ASN A 374 -21.26 8.30 14.82
CA ASN A 374 -22.49 7.63 15.24
C ASN A 374 -22.66 6.16 14.80
N THR A 375 -21.68 5.56 14.16
CA THR A 375 -21.65 4.10 13.94
C THR A 375 -21.14 3.37 15.18
N GLU A 376 -21.33 2.04 15.23
CA GLU A 376 -20.74 1.20 16.27
C GLU A 376 -19.19 1.28 16.26
N LEU A 377 -18.60 1.35 15.06
CA LEU A 377 -17.15 1.44 14.85
C LEU A 377 -16.53 2.71 15.46
N SER A 378 -17.25 3.83 15.41
CA SER A 378 -16.80 5.07 16.05
C SER A 378 -16.74 4.95 17.58
N ARG A 379 -17.62 4.12 18.19
CA ARG A 379 -17.81 4.05 19.64
C ARG A 379 -17.12 2.87 20.32
N GLY A 380 -16.85 1.78 19.59
CA GLY A 380 -16.36 0.54 20.19
C GLY A 380 -15.86 -0.48 19.18
N ALA A 381 -16.03 -1.76 19.53
CA ALA A 381 -15.62 -2.89 18.69
C ALA A 381 -16.81 -3.42 17.87
N VAL A 382 -16.57 -3.74 16.60
CA VAL A 382 -17.55 -4.29 15.65
C VAL A 382 -17.12 -5.66 15.18
N ALA A 383 -18.08 -6.50 14.79
CA ALA A 383 -17.75 -7.75 14.11
C ALA A 383 -17.14 -7.43 12.73
N VAL A 384 -16.07 -8.13 12.36
CA VAL A 384 -15.50 -8.05 11.02
C VAL A 384 -16.04 -9.23 10.23
N ARG A 385 -16.90 -8.94 9.24
CA ARG A 385 -17.61 -9.96 8.45
C ARG A 385 -18.28 -11.02 9.35
N ASP A 386 -18.06 -12.31 9.06
CA ASP A 386 -18.63 -13.45 9.77
C ASP A 386 -17.85 -13.83 11.04
N SER A 387 -16.91 -13.00 11.50
CA SER A 387 -16.14 -13.29 12.71
C SER A 387 -16.97 -13.03 13.97
N ASP A 388 -16.95 -14.00 14.90
CA ASP A 388 -17.48 -13.83 16.26
C ASP A 388 -16.65 -12.84 17.11
N SER A 389 -15.41 -12.54 16.69
CA SER A 389 -14.52 -11.63 17.40
C SER A 389 -14.76 -10.18 16.98
N LYS A 390 -15.14 -9.34 17.94
CA LYS A 390 -15.29 -7.90 17.71
C LYS A 390 -13.94 -7.19 17.78
N GLN A 391 -13.67 -6.32 16.81
CA GLN A 391 -12.46 -5.51 16.71
C GLN A 391 -12.79 -4.02 16.74
N THR A 392 -11.96 -3.24 17.42
CA THR A 392 -12.01 -1.77 17.35
C THR A 392 -11.38 -1.26 16.04
N LEU A 393 -11.65 -0.02 15.66
CA LEU A 393 -11.06 0.61 14.47
C LEU A 393 -9.54 0.44 14.41
N GLU A 394 -8.85 0.57 15.53
CA GLU A 394 -7.40 0.51 15.61
C GLU A 394 -6.84 -0.91 15.52
N GLN A 395 -7.70 -1.94 15.56
CA GLN A 395 -7.33 -3.34 15.31
C GLN A 395 -7.66 -3.79 13.88
N ILE A 396 -8.54 -3.07 13.19
CA ILE A 396 -9.02 -3.45 11.85
C ILE A 396 -7.96 -3.04 10.82
N TYR A 397 -7.45 -4.03 10.09
CA TYR A 397 -6.45 -3.80 9.05
C TYR A 397 -7.04 -3.09 7.82
N ASP A 398 -8.18 -3.58 7.33
CA ASP A 398 -8.96 -2.99 6.23
C ASP A 398 -10.33 -2.47 6.73
N PRO A 399 -10.47 -1.16 7.01
CA PRO A 399 -11.75 -0.56 7.42
C PRO A 399 -12.90 -0.77 6.42
N GLY A 400 -12.60 -0.99 5.14
CA GLY A 400 -13.62 -1.31 4.14
C GLY A 400 -14.34 -2.63 4.42
N ALA A 401 -13.71 -3.57 5.13
CA ALA A 401 -14.33 -4.83 5.56
C ALA A 401 -15.52 -4.65 6.51
N VAL A 402 -15.62 -3.50 7.18
CA VAL A 402 -16.72 -3.13 8.10
C VAL A 402 -17.55 -1.96 7.58
N GLY A 403 -17.44 -1.64 6.28
CA GLY A 403 -18.21 -0.57 5.65
C GLY A 403 -17.75 0.84 6.03
N ALA A 404 -16.50 1.03 6.43
CA ALA A 404 -15.92 2.33 6.72
C ALA A 404 -14.81 2.64 5.71
N MET A 405 -15.13 3.34 4.62
CA MET A 405 -14.11 3.71 3.63
C MET A 405 -13.20 4.82 4.19
N PRO A 406 -11.87 4.58 4.30
CA PRO A 406 -10.93 5.62 4.71
C PRO A 406 -10.89 6.79 3.72
N LEU A 407 -10.42 7.94 4.20
CA LEU A 407 -10.16 9.11 3.37
C LEU A 407 -9.11 8.79 2.30
N VAL A 408 -9.37 9.22 1.06
CA VAL A 408 -8.37 9.20 0.00
C VAL A 408 -7.46 10.40 0.16
N LYS A 409 -6.15 10.17 0.03
CA LYS A 409 -5.12 11.19 0.17
C LYS A 409 -4.21 11.24 -1.05
N ALA A 410 -3.86 12.44 -1.47
CA ALA A 410 -2.96 12.69 -2.60
C ALA A 410 -1.66 13.34 -2.10
N LEU A 411 -0.51 12.75 -2.40
CA LEU A 411 0.78 13.34 -2.05
C LEU A 411 1.01 14.60 -2.89
N VAL A 412 1.18 15.75 -2.23
CA VAL A 412 1.43 17.05 -2.91
C VAL A 412 2.82 17.62 -2.65
N PHE A 413 3.52 17.09 -1.64
CA PHE A 413 4.92 17.43 -1.35
C PHE A 413 5.59 16.33 -0.54
N ASN A 414 6.81 15.96 -0.91
CA ASN A 414 7.69 15.05 -0.18
C ASN A 414 9.08 15.68 -0.01
N SER A 415 9.48 15.94 1.24
CA SER A 415 10.77 16.60 1.52
C SER A 415 11.99 15.80 1.08
N LEU A 416 11.86 14.50 0.79
CA LEU A 416 12.97 13.71 0.22
C LEU A 416 13.26 14.04 -1.23
N THR A 417 12.26 14.43 -2.01
CA THR A 417 12.33 14.50 -3.47
C THR A 417 11.99 15.89 -4.02
N ASP A 418 11.19 16.68 -3.30
CA ASP A 418 10.59 17.93 -3.80
C ASP A 418 11.27 19.21 -3.29
N LEU A 419 12.31 19.11 -2.46
CA LEU A 419 12.97 20.30 -1.94
C LEU A 419 13.71 21.06 -3.05
N PRO A 420 13.67 22.41 -3.05
CA PRO A 420 14.52 23.21 -3.92
C PRO A 420 16.01 22.86 -3.74
N GLU A 421 16.76 22.91 -4.84
CA GLU A 421 18.20 22.61 -4.83
C GLU A 421 18.92 23.49 -3.78
N GLY A 422 19.76 22.85 -2.96
CA GLY A 422 20.52 23.51 -1.90
C GLY A 422 19.76 23.75 -0.59
N MET A 423 18.48 23.38 -0.48
CA MET A 423 17.72 23.48 0.77
C MET A 423 17.62 22.14 1.51
N THR A 424 17.56 22.19 2.84
CA THR A 424 17.33 21.03 3.71
C THR A 424 16.38 21.39 4.84
N LEU A 425 15.36 20.58 5.13
CA LEU A 425 14.49 20.84 6.28
C LEU A 425 15.12 20.41 7.61
N ALA A 426 14.86 21.17 8.67
CA ALA A 426 15.06 20.73 10.04
C ALA A 426 14.24 19.48 10.35
N THR A 427 14.70 18.70 11.33
CA THR A 427 13.94 17.54 11.83
C THR A 427 12.71 17.99 12.60
N LYS A 428 11.65 17.18 12.63
CA LYS A 428 10.39 17.46 13.34
C LYS A 428 9.69 18.73 12.87
N ILE A 429 9.39 18.82 11.57
CA ILE A 429 8.48 19.87 11.10
C ILE A 429 7.09 19.60 11.67
N GLU A 430 6.53 20.58 12.38
CA GLU A 430 5.23 20.47 13.05
C GLU A 430 4.30 21.66 12.77
N GLY A 431 4.78 22.79 12.26
CA GLY A 431 3.88 23.90 11.86
C GLY A 431 3.88 24.20 10.36
N ILE A 432 2.71 24.59 9.84
CA ILE A 432 2.47 25.04 8.46
C ILE A 432 1.75 26.39 8.44
N ALA A 433 2.33 27.40 7.78
CA ALA A 433 1.63 28.64 7.47
C ALA A 433 1.58 28.90 5.96
N LEU A 434 0.36 29.04 5.41
CA LEU A 434 0.12 29.31 3.99
C LEU A 434 0.25 30.83 3.73
N LEU A 435 1.42 31.32 3.34
CA LEU A 435 1.77 32.75 3.40
C LEU A 435 1.13 33.58 2.27
N ASP A 436 1.29 33.14 1.03
CA ASP A 436 0.71 33.76 -0.17
C ASP A 436 0.39 32.70 -1.23
N ASP A 437 0.13 33.10 -2.46
CA ASP A 437 -0.22 32.20 -3.57
C ASP A 437 0.97 31.35 -4.08
N GLN A 438 2.20 31.66 -3.63
CA GLN A 438 3.43 30.97 -4.02
C GLN A 438 4.10 30.24 -2.86
N HIS A 439 4.00 30.76 -1.63
CA HIS A 439 4.87 30.39 -0.53
C HIS A 439 4.15 29.77 0.68
N VAL A 440 4.83 28.81 1.30
CA VAL A 440 4.46 28.17 2.57
C VAL A 440 5.63 28.29 3.53
N ALA A 441 5.38 28.64 4.79
CA ALA A 441 6.36 28.50 5.87
C ALA A 441 6.16 27.17 6.59
N LEU A 442 7.26 26.42 6.73
CA LEU A 442 7.37 25.23 7.56
C LEU A 442 8.26 25.53 8.76
N ILE A 443 7.81 25.19 9.97
CA ILE A 443 8.55 25.40 11.21
C ILE A 443 8.75 24.06 11.95
N ASN A 444 9.92 23.86 12.54
CA ASN A 444 10.19 22.69 13.37
C ASN A 444 9.96 22.95 14.85
N ASP A 445 9.46 21.93 15.54
CA ASP A 445 9.62 21.79 16.97
C ASP A 445 11.11 21.51 17.27
N ASN A 446 11.71 22.40 18.07
CA ASN A 446 13.11 22.32 18.48
C ASN A 446 13.28 21.75 19.90
N ASP A 447 12.23 21.23 20.53
CA ASP A 447 12.22 20.74 21.91
C ASP A 447 12.88 21.74 22.89
N PHE A 448 12.65 23.05 22.70
CA PHE A 448 13.25 24.11 23.54
C PHE A 448 14.79 24.09 23.55
N GLY A 449 15.42 23.60 22.49
CA GLY A 449 16.88 23.54 22.37
C GLY A 449 17.55 22.49 23.26
N ILE A 450 16.80 21.55 23.85
CA ILE A 450 17.33 20.53 24.77
C ILE A 450 18.41 19.65 24.11
N ASP A 451 18.30 19.39 22.81
CA ASP A 451 19.31 18.68 22.02
C ASP A 451 20.29 19.60 21.26
N GLY A 452 20.25 20.90 21.54
CA GLY A 452 21.08 21.93 20.93
C GLY A 452 20.60 22.41 19.55
N LYS A 453 19.39 22.03 19.10
CA LYS A 453 18.84 22.50 17.84
C LYS A 453 18.05 23.79 18.00
N PRO A 454 18.23 24.76 17.09
CA PRO A 454 17.43 25.98 17.08
C PRO A 454 16.07 25.75 16.40
N THR A 455 15.17 26.73 16.55
CA THR A 455 13.98 26.80 15.69
C THR A 455 14.41 27.22 14.29
N GLN A 456 13.92 26.54 13.27
CA GLN A 456 14.13 26.84 11.86
C GLN A 456 12.78 27.09 11.19
N ILE A 457 12.69 28.17 10.43
CA ILE A 457 11.55 28.52 9.58
C ILE A 457 12.02 28.43 8.13
N SER A 458 11.41 27.54 7.35
CA SER A 458 11.71 27.35 5.93
C SER A 458 10.55 27.87 5.09
N VAL A 459 10.80 28.90 4.29
CA VAL A 459 9.84 29.45 3.32
C VAL A 459 10.07 28.74 1.98
N LEU A 460 9.08 27.99 1.52
CA LEU A 460 9.16 27.15 0.32
C LEU A 460 8.16 27.59 -0.75
N PRO A 461 8.52 27.59 -2.04
CA PRO A 461 7.65 27.99 -3.15
C PRO A 461 6.73 26.83 -3.60
N ILE A 462 6.01 26.22 -2.65
CA ILE A 462 5.23 24.99 -2.90
C ILE A 462 3.72 25.22 -2.90
N MET A 463 3.24 26.43 -2.62
CA MET A 463 1.80 26.68 -2.55
C MET A 463 1.06 26.28 -3.84
N PRO A 464 1.59 26.52 -5.06
CA PRO A 464 0.92 26.08 -6.29
C PRO A 464 0.74 24.55 -6.36
N LYS A 465 1.66 23.76 -5.77
CA LYS A 465 1.50 22.29 -5.68
C LYS A 465 0.36 21.90 -4.73
N LEU A 466 0.22 22.61 -3.61
CA LEU A 466 -0.81 22.34 -2.60
C LEU A 466 -2.22 22.69 -3.11
N VAL A 467 -2.37 23.84 -3.78
CA VAL A 467 -3.68 24.35 -4.23
C VAL A 467 -3.99 24.08 -5.70
N ALA A 468 -3.06 23.49 -6.46
CA ALA A 468 -3.34 23.05 -7.83
C ALA A 468 -4.68 22.33 -7.86
N LYS A 469 -5.55 22.68 -8.80
CA LYS A 469 -6.77 21.90 -9.03
C LYS A 469 -6.33 20.53 -9.53
N GLN A 470 -6.05 19.62 -8.59
CA GLN A 470 -6.15 18.20 -8.87
C GLN A 470 -7.58 18.01 -9.36
N SER A 471 -7.73 17.53 -10.59
CA SER A 471 -9.01 17.31 -11.24
C SER A 471 -9.82 16.31 -10.42
N LYS A 472 -10.52 16.81 -9.40
CA LYS A 472 -10.86 16.09 -8.17
C LYS A 472 -9.58 15.61 -7.46
N LEU A 473 -9.51 15.68 -6.13
CA LEU A 473 -8.59 14.76 -5.46
C LEU A 473 -8.84 13.39 -6.03
N GLU A 474 -7.77 12.68 -6.40
CA GLU A 474 -7.85 11.37 -7.05
C GLU A 474 -8.95 10.57 -6.35
N GLN A 475 -10.02 10.29 -7.10
CA GLN A 475 -11.03 9.37 -6.60
C GLN A 475 -10.31 8.05 -6.37
N ARG A 476 -10.69 7.33 -5.32
CA ARG A 476 -10.20 5.97 -5.07
C ARG A 476 -10.20 5.23 -6.41
N LEU A 477 -9.04 4.81 -6.89
CA LEU A 477 -8.91 4.02 -8.12
C LEU A 477 -9.93 2.88 -8.07
N SER A 478 -10.93 2.98 -8.91
CA SER A 478 -12.04 2.06 -8.96
C SER A 478 -11.89 1.15 -10.17
N ALA A 479 -12.19 -0.13 -9.98
CA ALA A 479 -12.29 -1.09 -11.06
C ALA A 479 -13.76 -1.44 -11.27
N SER A 480 -14.34 -1.00 -12.39
CA SER A 480 -15.72 -1.31 -12.75
C SER A 480 -15.76 -2.37 -13.83
N LEU A 481 -16.47 -3.48 -13.61
CA LEU A 481 -16.69 -4.49 -14.64
C LEU A 481 -17.64 -3.96 -15.72
N ILE A 482 -17.14 -3.74 -16.93
CA ILE A 482 -17.91 -3.16 -18.05
C ILE A 482 -18.07 -4.12 -19.24
N GLY A 483 -17.24 -5.16 -19.30
CA GLY A 483 -17.26 -6.14 -20.37
C GLY A 483 -17.04 -7.56 -19.83
N ARG A 484 -17.78 -8.53 -20.36
CA ARG A 484 -17.59 -9.95 -20.03
C ARG A 484 -17.92 -10.85 -21.21
N HIS A 485 -17.09 -11.87 -21.41
CA HIS A 485 -17.32 -13.00 -22.32
C HIS A 485 -17.29 -14.30 -21.53
N THR A 486 -18.10 -15.28 -21.89
CA THR A 486 -18.12 -16.61 -21.26
C THR A 486 -18.16 -17.69 -22.34
N THR A 487 -17.37 -18.74 -22.16
CA THR A 487 -17.36 -19.91 -23.06
C THR A 487 -18.43 -20.94 -22.65
N GLY A 488 -18.80 -20.97 -21.36
CA GLY A 488 -19.66 -21.99 -20.78
C GLY A 488 -18.93 -23.31 -20.48
N ILE A 489 -17.60 -23.33 -20.62
CA ILE A 489 -16.74 -24.48 -20.33
C ILE A 489 -16.17 -24.26 -18.93
N TYR A 490 -16.30 -25.27 -18.07
CA TYR A 490 -15.86 -25.24 -16.68
C TYR A 490 -14.64 -26.14 -16.48
N ASP A 491 -13.59 -25.62 -15.83
CA ASP A 491 -12.45 -26.41 -15.33
C ASP A 491 -11.70 -27.15 -16.44
N GLN A 492 -11.53 -26.49 -17.59
CA GLN A 492 -10.81 -26.98 -18.79
C GLN A 492 -9.96 -25.86 -19.42
N SER A 493 -9.58 -24.86 -18.64
CA SER A 493 -8.64 -23.81 -19.06
C SER A 493 -9.04 -23.12 -20.38
N ALA A 494 -10.32 -22.75 -20.46
CA ALA A 494 -10.92 -22.19 -21.67
C ALA A 494 -10.71 -20.66 -21.83
N ALA A 495 -9.99 -20.04 -20.88
CA ALA A 495 -9.64 -18.61 -20.88
C ALA A 495 -8.41 -18.31 -20.00
N GLU A 496 -7.24 -18.84 -20.37
CA GLU A 496 -5.99 -18.69 -19.60
C GLU A 496 -5.31 -17.33 -19.89
N ILE A 497 -4.51 -17.26 -20.97
CA ILE A 497 -3.72 -16.09 -21.31
C ILE A 497 -4.49 -15.14 -22.23
N VAL A 498 -4.45 -13.84 -21.91
CA VAL A 498 -5.10 -12.79 -22.69
C VAL A 498 -4.10 -11.76 -23.22
N SER A 499 -4.29 -11.38 -24.49
CA SER A 499 -3.58 -10.26 -25.12
C SER A 499 -4.54 -9.36 -25.89
N TYR A 500 -4.08 -8.17 -26.27
CA TYR A 500 -4.95 -7.15 -26.85
C TYR A 500 -4.28 -6.40 -28.01
N HIS A 501 -5.02 -6.21 -29.09
CA HIS A 501 -4.58 -5.44 -30.25
C HIS A 501 -5.30 -4.09 -30.34
N PRO A 502 -4.61 -2.96 -30.05
CA PRO A 502 -5.22 -1.63 -29.98
C PRO A 502 -5.87 -1.13 -31.27
N ARG A 503 -5.37 -1.54 -32.43
CA ARG A 503 -5.89 -1.04 -33.72
C ARG A 503 -7.21 -1.70 -34.13
N SER A 504 -7.37 -3.00 -33.86
CA SER A 504 -8.63 -3.69 -34.13
C SER A 504 -9.58 -3.69 -32.95
N LYS A 505 -9.12 -3.27 -31.76
CA LYS A 505 -9.87 -3.33 -30.49
C LYS A 505 -10.35 -4.76 -30.21
N ARG A 506 -9.47 -5.75 -30.40
CA ARG A 506 -9.77 -7.17 -30.17
C ARG A 506 -8.86 -7.74 -29.09
N ALA A 507 -9.45 -8.52 -28.19
CA ALA A 507 -8.71 -9.39 -27.29
C ALA A 507 -8.52 -10.77 -27.94
N PHE A 508 -7.38 -11.38 -27.66
CA PHE A 508 -6.98 -12.71 -28.09
C PHE A 508 -6.80 -13.53 -26.82
N VAL A 509 -7.56 -14.59 -26.66
CA VAL A 509 -7.65 -15.38 -25.42
C VAL A 509 -7.31 -16.83 -25.74
N VAL A 510 -6.38 -17.41 -24.99
CA VAL A 510 -6.05 -18.84 -25.08
C VAL A 510 -7.23 -19.67 -24.59
N ASN A 511 -7.63 -20.64 -25.40
CA ASN A 511 -8.58 -21.67 -25.06
C ASN A 511 -7.88 -23.02 -25.31
N ALA A 512 -7.15 -23.49 -24.30
CA ALA A 512 -6.29 -24.67 -24.40
C ALA A 512 -7.08 -25.94 -24.72
N GLU A 513 -8.26 -26.11 -24.10
CA GLU A 513 -9.18 -27.22 -24.39
C GLU A 513 -9.54 -27.32 -25.88
N ALA A 514 -9.89 -26.18 -26.49
CA ALA A 514 -10.21 -26.15 -27.91
C ALA A 514 -8.97 -26.03 -28.82
N LYS A 515 -7.75 -25.98 -28.26
CA LYS A 515 -6.47 -25.82 -28.97
C LYS A 515 -6.47 -24.64 -29.95
N GLN A 516 -7.06 -23.53 -29.53
CA GLN A 516 -7.28 -22.36 -30.38
C GLN A 516 -7.10 -21.06 -29.59
N ILE A 517 -7.03 -19.95 -30.33
CA ILE A 517 -7.16 -18.61 -29.74
C ILE A 517 -8.54 -18.06 -30.07
N ASP A 518 -9.31 -17.69 -29.06
CA ASP A 518 -10.58 -17.00 -29.22
C ASP A 518 -10.36 -15.49 -29.43
N VAL A 519 -11.07 -14.93 -30.41
CA VAL A 519 -10.95 -13.51 -30.78
C VAL A 519 -12.21 -12.76 -30.36
N ILE A 520 -12.09 -11.95 -29.31
CA ILE A 520 -13.20 -11.21 -28.69
C ILE A 520 -13.17 -9.75 -29.15
N ASP A 521 -14.31 -9.22 -29.58
CA ASP A 521 -14.45 -7.84 -30.03
C ASP A 521 -14.79 -6.89 -28.88
N LEU A 522 -13.90 -5.93 -28.61
CA LEU A 522 -14.06 -4.87 -27.61
C LEU A 522 -14.40 -3.52 -28.26
N SER A 523 -14.55 -3.45 -29.59
CA SER A 523 -14.75 -2.18 -30.31
C SER A 523 -16.04 -1.43 -29.95
N LYS A 524 -17.05 -2.15 -29.43
CA LYS A 524 -18.36 -1.61 -29.03
C LYS A 524 -18.49 -1.40 -27.51
N LEU A 525 -17.42 -1.61 -26.76
CA LEU A 525 -17.45 -1.46 -25.31
C LEU A 525 -17.77 0.00 -24.94
N ASP A 526 -18.81 0.21 -24.15
CA ASP A 526 -19.12 1.50 -23.55
C ASP A 526 -18.65 1.52 -22.09
N ALA A 527 -18.42 2.70 -21.54
CA ALA A 527 -17.88 2.87 -20.19
C ALA A 527 -18.88 2.51 -19.07
N LYS A 528 -19.99 1.83 -19.38
CA LYS A 528 -21.09 1.55 -18.46
C LYS A 528 -20.85 0.21 -17.74
N PRO A 529 -20.93 0.17 -16.39
CA PRO A 529 -20.90 -1.09 -15.66
C PRO A 529 -22.00 -2.06 -16.12
N LEU A 530 -21.70 -3.36 -16.07
CA LEU A 530 -22.69 -4.42 -16.31
C LEU A 530 -23.84 -4.31 -15.30
N ALA A 531 -25.05 -4.68 -15.73
CA ALA A 531 -26.23 -4.60 -14.89
C ALA A 531 -26.32 -5.78 -13.93
N ASP A 532 -25.96 -6.97 -14.41
CA ASP A 532 -25.71 -8.17 -13.61
C ASP A 532 -24.25 -8.66 -13.85
N PRO A 533 -23.28 -8.18 -13.05
CA PRO A 533 -21.86 -8.55 -13.17
C PRO A 533 -21.58 -10.06 -13.13
N LEU A 534 -22.46 -10.87 -12.53
CA LEU A 534 -22.28 -12.32 -12.42
C LEU A 534 -22.72 -13.03 -13.71
N ARG A 535 -23.80 -12.56 -14.36
CA ARG A 535 -24.45 -13.28 -15.47
C ARG A 535 -24.31 -12.63 -16.83
N ASP A 536 -24.14 -11.31 -16.90
CA ASP A 536 -24.07 -10.60 -18.17
C ASP A 536 -22.84 -11.06 -18.97
N SER A 537 -23.03 -11.23 -20.29
CA SER A 537 -21.99 -11.58 -21.26
C SER A 537 -22.21 -10.73 -22.51
N ASN A 538 -21.66 -9.51 -22.49
CA ASN A 538 -21.89 -8.48 -23.51
C ASN A 538 -20.78 -8.41 -24.59
N LEU A 539 -19.71 -9.19 -24.44
CA LEU A 539 -18.62 -9.28 -25.39
C LEU A 539 -18.81 -10.46 -26.35
N ALA A 540 -18.72 -10.19 -27.65
CA ALA A 540 -18.91 -11.20 -28.69
C ALA A 540 -17.56 -11.77 -29.14
N ARG A 541 -17.50 -13.11 -29.25
CA ARG A 541 -16.46 -13.80 -30.00
C ARG A 541 -16.72 -13.62 -31.50
N VAL A 542 -15.79 -12.99 -32.21
CA VAL A 542 -15.90 -12.63 -33.63
C VAL A 542 -15.01 -13.47 -34.55
N GLY A 543 -14.17 -14.34 -33.98
CA GLY A 543 -13.31 -15.23 -34.75
C GLY A 543 -12.50 -16.16 -33.85
N ARG A 544 -11.65 -16.96 -34.49
CA ARG A 544 -10.67 -17.83 -33.85
C ARG A 544 -9.42 -17.99 -34.68
N LEU A 545 -8.30 -18.36 -34.03
CA LEU A 545 -7.10 -18.85 -34.70
C LEU A 545 -7.05 -20.37 -34.50
N ASP A 546 -7.21 -21.13 -35.59
CA ASP A 546 -7.35 -22.59 -35.59
C ASP A 546 -5.99 -23.24 -35.86
N ILE A 547 -5.18 -23.34 -34.80
CA ILE A 547 -3.76 -23.68 -34.86
C ILE A 547 -3.55 -25.07 -35.48
N GLY A 548 -4.37 -26.04 -35.09
CA GLY A 548 -4.31 -27.40 -35.64
C GLY A 548 -4.56 -27.43 -37.15
N ALA A 549 -5.54 -26.68 -37.64
CA ALA A 549 -5.84 -26.58 -39.06
C ALA A 549 -4.71 -25.87 -39.85
N ASP A 550 -4.08 -24.85 -39.26
CA ASP A 550 -3.02 -24.07 -39.91
C ASP A 550 -1.68 -24.82 -39.97
N LEU A 551 -1.29 -25.51 -38.89
CA LEU A 551 -0.01 -26.22 -38.79
C LEU A 551 -0.02 -27.59 -39.50
N LYS A 552 -1.20 -28.17 -39.75
CA LYS A 552 -1.38 -29.43 -40.52
C LYS A 552 -0.55 -30.61 -40.00
N SER A 553 -0.36 -30.69 -38.68
CA SER A 553 0.40 -31.75 -38.03
C SER A 553 -0.27 -32.12 -36.72
N GLN A 554 -0.47 -33.43 -36.51
CA GLN A 554 -1.05 -33.98 -35.29
C GLN A 554 -0.07 -33.99 -34.10
N ARG A 555 1.20 -33.63 -34.34
CA ARG A 555 2.21 -33.55 -33.29
C ARG A 555 2.04 -32.31 -32.39
N PHE A 556 1.38 -31.27 -32.89
CA PHE A 556 1.18 -30.04 -32.12
C PHE A 556 -0.02 -30.17 -31.18
N GLY A 557 0.17 -29.71 -29.94
CA GLY A 557 -0.79 -29.82 -28.85
C GLY A 557 -1.56 -28.53 -28.61
N ALA A 558 -1.74 -28.21 -27.33
CA ALA A 558 -2.39 -26.98 -26.88
C ALA A 558 -1.63 -25.71 -27.28
N ALA A 559 -2.35 -24.59 -27.21
CA ALA A 559 -1.75 -23.27 -27.22
C ALA A 559 -1.58 -22.85 -25.77
N ASN A 560 -0.39 -22.43 -25.37
CA ASN A 560 -0.10 -22.11 -23.96
C ASN A 560 -0.13 -20.60 -23.71
N SER A 561 0.34 -19.83 -24.70
CA SER A 561 0.38 -18.36 -24.57
C SER A 561 0.13 -17.63 -25.88
N VAL A 562 -0.35 -16.39 -25.74
CA VAL A 562 -0.58 -15.47 -26.85
C VAL A 562 -0.06 -14.07 -26.53
N ALA A 563 0.66 -13.46 -27.47
CA ALA A 563 1.03 -12.05 -27.39
C ALA A 563 0.79 -11.30 -28.69
N VAL A 564 0.56 -10.01 -28.55
CA VAL A 564 0.36 -9.08 -29.66
C VAL A 564 1.49 -8.06 -29.67
N GLY A 565 2.15 -7.93 -30.83
CA GLY A 565 3.22 -6.97 -31.09
C GLY A 565 3.04 -6.30 -32.44
N GLY A 566 2.87 -4.97 -32.45
CA GLY A 566 2.54 -4.22 -33.67
C GLY A 566 1.22 -4.69 -34.30
N ASN A 567 1.29 -5.44 -35.40
CA ASN A 567 0.13 -6.03 -36.10
C ASN A 567 0.26 -7.57 -36.19
N LEU A 568 1.16 -8.17 -35.42
CA LEU A 568 1.35 -9.61 -35.30
C LEU A 568 0.66 -10.13 -34.04
N VAL A 569 0.08 -11.32 -34.17
CA VAL A 569 -0.26 -12.18 -33.03
C VAL A 569 0.69 -13.36 -33.08
N ALA A 570 1.36 -13.65 -31.97
CA ALA A 570 2.23 -14.80 -31.79
C ALA A 570 1.59 -15.75 -30.79
N VAL A 571 1.61 -17.04 -31.09
CA VAL A 571 1.00 -18.09 -30.27
C VAL A 571 2.05 -19.18 -30.00
N ALA A 572 2.29 -19.50 -28.72
CA ALA A 572 3.14 -20.61 -28.31
C ALA A 572 2.36 -21.91 -28.40
N VAL A 573 2.94 -22.91 -29.06
CA VAL A 573 2.29 -24.19 -29.33
C VAL A 573 3.23 -25.33 -28.97
N GLU A 574 2.81 -26.13 -28.00
CA GLU A 574 3.53 -27.32 -27.55
C GLU A 574 3.57 -28.40 -28.65
N ALA A 575 4.52 -29.34 -28.54
CA ALA A 575 4.62 -30.46 -29.46
C ALA A 575 4.98 -31.76 -28.73
N ALA A 576 4.43 -32.86 -29.22
CA ALA A 576 4.92 -34.18 -28.84
C ALA A 576 6.29 -34.47 -29.46
N ASP A 577 7.09 -35.31 -28.79
CA ASP A 577 8.35 -35.81 -29.35
C ASP A 577 8.12 -36.86 -30.47
N ILE A 578 9.19 -37.49 -30.95
CA ILE A 578 9.10 -38.52 -32.00
C ILE A 578 8.47 -39.83 -31.50
N ALA A 579 8.44 -40.06 -30.19
CA ALA A 579 7.85 -41.22 -29.55
C ALA A 579 6.37 -40.99 -29.19
N GLY A 580 5.88 -39.75 -29.32
CA GLY A 580 4.51 -39.36 -29.02
C GLY A 580 4.30 -38.87 -27.58
N ASN A 581 5.38 -38.66 -26.81
CA ASN A 581 5.30 -38.07 -25.48
C ASN A 581 4.93 -36.58 -25.64
N LYS A 582 3.78 -36.18 -25.11
CA LYS A 582 3.23 -34.82 -25.23
C LYS A 582 4.15 -33.82 -24.52
N LYS A 583 4.33 -32.61 -25.07
CA LYS A 583 5.17 -31.53 -24.51
C LYS A 583 6.70 -31.72 -24.59
N GLN A 584 7.20 -32.97 -24.66
CA GLN A 584 8.65 -33.22 -24.72
C GLN A 584 9.31 -32.90 -26.07
N GLY A 585 8.53 -32.60 -27.12
CA GLY A 585 9.05 -32.25 -28.43
C GLY A 585 9.28 -30.74 -28.59
N PRO A 586 10.24 -30.32 -29.44
CA PRO A 586 10.40 -28.90 -29.79
C PRO A 586 9.14 -28.32 -30.45
N GLY A 587 8.58 -27.29 -29.82
CA GLY A 587 7.35 -26.61 -30.21
C GLY A 587 7.54 -25.58 -31.32
N VAL A 588 6.51 -24.75 -31.52
CA VAL A 588 6.54 -23.64 -32.47
C VAL A 588 5.88 -22.38 -31.91
N VAL A 589 6.30 -21.24 -32.42
CA VAL A 589 5.51 -20.00 -32.38
C VAL A 589 4.78 -19.83 -33.70
N ALA A 590 3.44 -19.87 -33.68
CA ALA A 590 2.58 -19.59 -34.82
C ALA A 590 2.27 -18.08 -34.90
N PHE A 591 2.55 -17.46 -36.04
CA PHE A 591 2.33 -16.03 -36.28
C PHE A 591 1.11 -15.79 -37.17
N TYR A 592 0.32 -14.79 -36.81
CA TYR A 592 -0.88 -14.35 -37.51
C TYR A 592 -0.90 -12.83 -37.70
N ASP A 593 -1.63 -12.36 -38.70
CA ASP A 593 -1.97 -10.94 -38.82
C ASP A 593 -3.16 -10.59 -37.92
N ALA A 594 -2.99 -9.64 -37.00
CA ALA A 594 -3.98 -9.32 -35.97
C ALA A 594 -5.32 -8.76 -36.48
N ARG A 595 -5.37 -8.27 -37.73
CA ARG A 595 -6.59 -7.68 -38.32
C ARG A 595 -7.36 -8.69 -39.16
N SER A 596 -6.66 -9.34 -40.09
CA SER A 596 -7.21 -10.31 -41.03
C SER A 596 -7.30 -11.73 -40.43
N LEU A 597 -6.67 -11.97 -39.28
CA LEU A 597 -6.57 -13.28 -38.61
C LEU A 597 -5.87 -14.35 -39.46
N LYS A 598 -5.17 -13.93 -40.53
CA LYS A 598 -4.53 -14.85 -41.46
C LYS A 598 -3.23 -15.40 -40.86
N PHE A 599 -3.07 -16.72 -40.88
CA PHE A 599 -1.81 -17.39 -40.60
C PHE A 599 -0.69 -16.91 -41.54
N LEU A 600 0.46 -16.59 -40.96
CA LEU A 600 1.63 -16.08 -41.67
C LEU A 600 2.70 -17.16 -41.81
N LYS A 601 3.15 -17.72 -40.68
CA LYS A 601 4.13 -18.80 -40.60
C LYS A 601 4.28 -19.31 -39.17
N ALA A 602 4.99 -20.42 -39.01
CA ALA A 602 5.44 -20.94 -37.71
C ALA A 602 6.97 -20.96 -37.63
N VAL A 603 7.53 -20.65 -36.47
CA VAL A 603 8.98 -20.69 -36.19
C VAL A 603 9.22 -21.71 -35.09
N ARG A 604 10.16 -22.63 -35.29
CA ARG A 604 10.51 -23.66 -34.30
C ARG A 604 11.23 -23.04 -33.10
N VAL A 605 10.88 -23.51 -31.91
CA VAL A 605 11.44 -23.12 -30.61
C VAL A 605 11.71 -24.35 -29.74
N GLY A 606 12.05 -24.15 -28.46
CA GLY A 606 12.35 -25.22 -27.49
C GLY A 606 11.16 -26.12 -27.17
N ALA A 607 11.37 -27.10 -26.28
CA ALA A 607 10.31 -27.98 -25.79
C ALA A 607 9.39 -27.21 -24.84
N LEU A 608 8.08 -27.48 -24.91
CA LEU A 608 7.04 -26.78 -24.15
C LEU A 608 7.22 -25.24 -24.14
N PRO A 609 7.06 -24.55 -25.29
CA PRO A 609 6.97 -23.10 -25.27
C PRO A 609 5.75 -22.71 -24.45
N ASP A 610 6.00 -22.13 -23.29
CA ASP A 610 4.96 -21.84 -22.31
C ASP A 610 4.49 -20.39 -22.48
N MET A 611 5.30 -19.42 -22.04
CA MET A 611 5.03 -18.00 -22.21
C MET A 611 5.79 -17.36 -23.39
N LEU A 612 5.19 -16.34 -24.01
CA LEU A 612 5.88 -15.47 -24.97
C LEU A 612 5.54 -13.99 -24.79
N THR A 613 6.50 -13.12 -25.07
CA THR A 613 6.30 -11.66 -25.03
C THR A 613 7.14 -10.92 -26.06
N PHE A 614 6.61 -9.80 -26.58
CA PHE A 614 7.37 -8.92 -27.46
C PHE A 614 8.18 -7.92 -26.63
N THR A 615 9.36 -7.55 -27.12
CA THR A 615 10.06 -6.38 -26.58
C THR A 615 9.19 -5.11 -26.81
N PRO A 616 9.23 -4.11 -25.91
CA PRO A 616 8.46 -2.88 -26.07
C PRO A 616 8.62 -2.19 -27.44
N ASP A 617 9.83 -2.23 -28.00
CA ASP A 617 10.13 -1.70 -29.34
C ASP A 617 9.64 -2.58 -30.52
N ASN A 618 9.05 -3.74 -30.23
CA ASN A 618 8.60 -4.78 -31.15
C ASN A 618 9.71 -5.33 -32.08
N SER A 619 10.99 -5.22 -31.71
CA SER A 619 12.12 -5.72 -32.50
C SER A 619 12.43 -7.19 -32.26
N LYS A 620 11.96 -7.79 -31.15
CA LYS A 620 12.13 -9.20 -30.81
C LYS A 620 10.85 -9.75 -30.18
N LEU A 621 10.70 -11.07 -30.30
CA LEU A 621 9.80 -11.88 -29.49
C LEU A 621 10.65 -12.85 -28.66
N LEU A 622 10.41 -12.91 -27.36
CA LEU A 622 11.02 -13.86 -26.44
C LEU A 622 10.01 -14.94 -26.09
N VAL A 623 10.48 -16.17 -25.90
CA VAL A 623 9.67 -17.34 -25.58
C VAL A 623 10.37 -18.14 -24.49
N ALA A 624 9.71 -18.29 -23.36
CA ALA A 624 10.10 -19.22 -22.31
C ALA A 624 9.68 -20.63 -22.75
N ASN A 625 10.63 -21.55 -22.75
CA ASN A 625 10.39 -22.94 -23.13
C ASN A 625 10.72 -23.76 -21.89
N GLU A 626 9.68 -24.10 -21.15
CA GLU A 626 9.73 -24.65 -19.79
C GLU A 626 10.49 -25.98 -19.78
N GLY A 627 10.12 -26.89 -20.68
CA GLY A 627 10.82 -28.14 -20.86
C GLY A 627 10.53 -29.19 -19.79
N GLU A 628 9.30 -29.28 -19.29
CA GLU A 628 8.89 -30.19 -18.22
C GLU A 628 9.18 -31.70 -18.52
N PRO A 629 9.50 -32.49 -17.48
CA PRO A 629 9.49 -33.95 -17.52
C PRO A 629 8.17 -34.55 -18.03
N SER A 630 8.26 -35.69 -18.72
CA SER A 630 7.08 -36.52 -18.99
C SER A 630 6.40 -36.93 -17.70
N LYS A 631 5.10 -37.21 -17.72
CA LYS A 631 4.30 -37.63 -16.55
C LYS A 631 4.88 -38.82 -15.76
N ASP A 632 5.61 -39.71 -16.43
CA ASP A 632 6.31 -40.85 -15.83
C ASP A 632 7.78 -40.55 -15.44
N TYR A 633 8.20 -39.30 -15.56
CA TYR A 633 9.53 -38.73 -15.28
C TYR A 633 10.68 -39.34 -16.12
N ARG A 634 10.38 -40.03 -17.23
CA ARG A 634 11.41 -40.74 -18.01
C ARG A 634 12.06 -39.89 -19.10
N VAL A 635 11.36 -38.89 -19.60
CA VAL A 635 11.85 -37.99 -20.64
C VAL A 635 11.80 -36.57 -20.11
N ASP A 636 12.98 -36.02 -19.87
CA ASP A 636 13.18 -34.70 -19.29
C ASP A 636 13.97 -33.82 -20.28
N PRO A 637 13.28 -32.96 -21.05
CA PRO A 637 13.88 -31.99 -21.96
C PRO A 637 14.75 -30.95 -21.23
N VAL A 638 15.42 -30.08 -22.01
CA VAL A 638 16.14 -28.95 -21.42
C VAL A 638 15.28 -27.71 -21.55
N GLY A 639 15.05 -27.00 -20.45
CA GLY A 639 14.45 -25.66 -20.46
C GLY A 639 15.35 -24.65 -21.16
N THR A 640 14.76 -23.76 -21.96
CA THR A 640 15.49 -22.80 -22.81
C THR A 640 14.72 -21.50 -23.04
N ILE A 641 15.41 -20.46 -23.49
CA ILE A 641 14.78 -19.22 -23.97
C ILE A 641 15.00 -19.08 -25.46
N SER A 642 13.92 -18.95 -26.23
CA SER A 642 13.98 -18.72 -27.67
C SER A 642 13.73 -17.26 -27.99
N VAL A 643 14.58 -16.65 -28.84
CA VAL A 643 14.44 -15.26 -29.26
C VAL A 643 14.29 -15.17 -30.77
N ILE A 644 13.15 -14.63 -31.22
CA ILE A 644 12.81 -14.44 -32.63
C ILE A 644 12.94 -12.96 -32.98
N GLN A 645 13.82 -12.62 -33.91
CA GLN A 645 13.95 -11.24 -34.40
C GLN A 645 12.72 -10.84 -35.23
N ILE A 646 12.24 -9.61 -35.04
CA ILE A 646 11.17 -9.01 -35.83
C ILE A 646 11.76 -7.87 -36.66
N ARG A 647 11.72 -7.99 -37.99
CA ARG A 647 12.27 -7.00 -38.92
C ARG A 647 11.16 -6.48 -39.81
N ASN A 648 10.91 -5.16 -39.76
CA ASN A 648 9.85 -4.51 -40.53
C ASN A 648 8.47 -5.19 -40.34
N GLY A 649 8.15 -5.56 -39.10
CA GLY A 649 6.90 -6.25 -38.76
C GLY A 649 6.79 -7.69 -39.27
N ARG A 650 7.91 -8.34 -39.63
CA ARG A 650 7.96 -9.75 -40.04
C ARG A 650 8.86 -10.54 -39.09
N PRO A 651 8.44 -11.72 -38.61
CA PRO A 651 9.31 -12.57 -37.81
C PRO A 651 10.47 -13.10 -38.66
N ALA A 652 11.61 -13.42 -38.04
CA ALA A 652 12.68 -14.22 -38.65
C ALA A 652 12.22 -15.67 -38.86
N ASP A 653 12.91 -16.42 -39.71
CA ASP A 653 12.57 -17.83 -39.99
C ASP A 653 13.14 -18.81 -38.95
N VAL A 654 14.08 -18.33 -38.13
CA VAL A 654 14.81 -19.13 -37.13
C VAL A 654 14.89 -18.33 -35.83
N ALA A 655 14.70 -19.01 -34.70
CA ALA A 655 14.91 -18.49 -33.37
C ALA A 655 16.37 -18.68 -32.92
N THR A 656 16.87 -17.77 -32.10
CA THR A 656 18.11 -17.96 -31.32
C THR A 656 17.74 -18.61 -29.99
N GLU A 657 18.30 -19.78 -29.69
CA GLU A 657 18.11 -20.47 -28.42
C GLU A 657 19.20 -20.07 -27.42
N LEU A 658 18.79 -19.70 -26.20
CA LEU A 658 19.64 -19.43 -25.05
C LEU A 658 19.48 -20.59 -24.05
N ARG A 659 20.60 -21.04 -23.48
CA ARG A 659 20.67 -22.21 -22.62
C ARG A 659 21.33 -21.88 -21.29
N PHE A 660 20.92 -22.57 -20.23
CA PHE A 660 21.39 -22.33 -18.87
C PHE A 660 22.65 -23.13 -18.47
N ASP A 661 23.18 -23.97 -19.36
CA ASP A 661 24.25 -24.94 -19.05
C ASP A 661 25.50 -24.30 -18.38
N GLN A 662 25.74 -22.99 -18.59
CA GLN A 662 26.90 -22.26 -18.06
C GLN A 662 26.64 -21.56 -16.71
N HIS A 663 25.45 -21.70 -16.13
CA HIS A 663 25.00 -20.95 -14.95
C HIS A 663 24.73 -21.85 -13.71
N ALA A 664 25.16 -23.11 -13.75
CA ALA A 664 25.04 -24.02 -12.62
C ALA A 664 25.63 -23.41 -11.34
N SER A 665 24.86 -23.46 -10.26
CA SER A 665 25.20 -22.86 -8.97
C SER A 665 24.62 -23.69 -7.83
N GLU A 666 25.39 -23.89 -6.76
CA GLU A 666 24.91 -24.57 -5.54
C GLU A 666 23.89 -23.71 -4.76
N ALA A 667 23.77 -22.42 -5.07
CA ALA A 667 22.78 -21.54 -4.46
C ALA A 667 21.39 -21.70 -5.06
N ILE A 668 21.29 -22.27 -6.27
CA ILE A 668 20.01 -22.52 -6.94
C ILE A 668 19.61 -23.95 -6.65
N ARG A 669 18.36 -24.14 -6.27
CA ARG A 669 17.83 -25.46 -5.93
C ARG A 669 17.71 -26.30 -7.19
N THR A 670 18.37 -27.46 -7.20
CA THR A 670 18.27 -28.47 -8.26
C THR A 670 17.96 -29.83 -7.68
N PHE A 671 16.88 -30.46 -8.16
CA PHE A 671 16.26 -31.59 -7.48
C PHE A 671 15.48 -32.51 -8.42
N GLY A 672 14.98 -33.62 -7.87
CA GLY A 672 14.24 -34.63 -8.62
C GLY A 672 15.10 -35.78 -9.19
N PRO A 673 14.46 -36.81 -9.77
CA PRO A 673 15.12 -37.99 -10.32
C PRO A 673 16.16 -37.66 -11.40
N GLY A 674 17.44 -37.89 -11.10
CA GLY A 674 18.52 -37.71 -12.08
C GLY A 674 18.80 -36.25 -12.45
N ALA A 675 18.43 -35.32 -11.54
CA ALA A 675 18.51 -33.87 -11.73
C ALA A 675 19.81 -33.42 -12.41
N ASP A 676 19.64 -32.77 -13.56
CA ASP A 676 20.67 -32.06 -14.31
C ASP A 676 20.27 -30.58 -14.31
N PHE A 677 21.20 -29.69 -13.95
CA PHE A 677 20.88 -28.28 -13.75
C PHE A 677 20.12 -27.65 -14.92
N ALA A 678 20.50 -27.95 -16.18
CA ALA A 678 19.85 -27.30 -17.32
C ALA A 678 18.46 -27.87 -17.62
N LYS A 679 18.21 -29.14 -17.29
CA LYS A 679 16.89 -29.76 -17.42
C LYS A 679 15.95 -29.37 -16.30
N ASP A 680 16.51 -29.25 -15.11
CA ASP A 680 15.83 -28.86 -13.90
C ASP A 680 15.45 -27.38 -13.87
N LEU A 681 15.93 -26.54 -14.80
CA LEU A 681 15.43 -25.17 -14.92
C LEU A 681 14.23 -25.12 -15.86
N GLU A 682 13.07 -24.79 -15.31
CA GLU A 682 11.80 -24.63 -16.01
C GLU A 682 11.48 -23.14 -16.14
N PRO A 683 11.89 -22.46 -17.23
CA PRO A 683 11.52 -21.06 -17.44
C PRO A 683 10.06 -20.93 -17.85
N GLU A 684 9.33 -20.09 -17.12
CA GLU A 684 7.88 -19.92 -17.27
C GLU A 684 7.54 -18.55 -17.83
N TYR A 685 7.78 -17.46 -17.10
CA TYR A 685 7.34 -16.12 -17.47
C TYR A 685 8.50 -15.16 -17.77
N ILE A 686 8.28 -14.21 -18.70
CA ILE A 686 9.29 -13.24 -19.13
C ILE A 686 8.80 -11.79 -18.96
N ALA A 687 9.58 -10.98 -18.24
CA ALA A 687 9.43 -9.53 -18.18
C ALA A 687 10.54 -8.85 -19.01
N VAL A 688 10.23 -7.73 -19.67
CA VAL A 688 11.21 -6.99 -20.50
C VAL A 688 11.27 -5.53 -20.08
N SER A 689 12.46 -4.97 -19.96
CA SER A 689 12.67 -3.55 -19.64
C SER A 689 12.10 -2.63 -20.73
N ASP A 690 11.62 -1.45 -20.33
CA ASP A 690 11.03 -0.45 -21.24
C ASP A 690 11.96 -0.07 -22.42
N ASP A 691 13.27 -0.10 -22.18
CA ASP A 691 14.30 0.20 -23.19
C ASP A 691 14.68 -1.01 -24.07
N SER A 692 14.00 -2.15 -23.90
CA SER A 692 14.19 -3.39 -24.66
C SER A 692 15.61 -3.98 -24.58
N ASN A 693 16.38 -3.65 -23.54
CA ASN A 693 17.77 -4.07 -23.38
C ASN A 693 17.96 -5.26 -22.44
N THR A 694 17.06 -5.44 -21.48
CA THR A 694 17.14 -6.48 -20.47
C THR A 694 15.82 -7.25 -20.41
N ALA A 695 15.89 -8.55 -20.24
CA ALA A 695 14.74 -9.36 -19.84
C ALA A 695 15.04 -10.11 -18.56
N TRP A 696 13.99 -10.39 -17.80
CA TRP A 696 14.01 -11.26 -16.63
C TRP A 696 13.09 -12.45 -16.90
N VAL A 697 13.44 -13.61 -16.37
CA VAL A 697 12.68 -14.86 -16.55
C VAL A 697 12.50 -15.54 -15.20
N SER A 698 11.28 -15.90 -14.84
CA SER A 698 11.00 -16.72 -13.65
C SER A 698 11.45 -18.17 -13.89
N LEU A 699 11.97 -18.78 -12.82
CA LEU A 699 12.33 -20.18 -12.71
C LEU A 699 11.68 -20.67 -11.40
N GLN A 700 10.38 -20.93 -11.46
CA GLN A 700 9.51 -20.96 -10.29
C GLN A 700 9.88 -22.07 -9.31
N GLU A 701 10.03 -23.30 -9.79
CA GLU A 701 10.42 -24.50 -9.03
C GLU A 701 11.79 -24.31 -8.38
N ASN A 702 12.66 -23.54 -9.02
CA ASN A 702 14.01 -23.28 -8.53
C ASN A 702 14.09 -22.09 -7.57
N ASN A 703 12.97 -21.38 -7.35
CA ASN A 703 12.90 -20.13 -6.59
C ASN A 703 13.94 -19.11 -7.07
N ALA A 704 14.04 -18.95 -8.39
CA ALA A 704 15.10 -18.19 -9.02
C ALA A 704 14.59 -17.25 -10.13
N LEU A 705 15.46 -16.29 -10.50
CA LEU A 705 15.23 -15.38 -11.62
C LEU A 705 16.46 -15.36 -12.52
N ALA A 706 16.28 -15.58 -13.82
CA ALA A 706 17.32 -15.38 -14.81
C ALA A 706 17.27 -13.96 -15.38
N VAL A 707 18.44 -13.37 -15.64
CA VAL A 707 18.59 -12.06 -16.28
C VAL A 707 19.23 -12.26 -17.65
N ILE A 708 18.68 -11.62 -18.67
CA ILE A 708 19.10 -11.73 -20.07
C ILE A 708 19.48 -10.36 -20.60
N ASP A 709 20.69 -10.24 -21.14
CA ASP A 709 21.10 -9.08 -21.95
C ASP A 709 20.66 -9.29 -23.40
N LEU A 710 19.71 -8.47 -23.86
CA LEU A 710 19.12 -8.55 -25.19
C LEU A 710 19.97 -7.90 -26.28
N LYS A 711 21.04 -7.19 -25.92
CA LYS A 711 22.03 -6.67 -26.87
C LYS A 711 23.04 -7.75 -27.21
N THR A 712 23.54 -8.45 -26.20
CA THR A 712 24.52 -9.53 -26.38
C THR A 712 23.88 -10.88 -26.65
N MET A 713 22.57 -11.00 -26.41
CA MET A 713 21.78 -12.23 -26.56
C MET A 713 22.33 -13.35 -25.68
N ARG A 714 22.52 -13.05 -24.38
CA ARG A 714 23.09 -13.98 -23.40
C ARG A 714 22.32 -13.89 -22.09
N ILE A 715 22.15 -15.04 -21.43
CA ILE A 715 21.82 -15.07 -20.01
C ILE A 715 23.04 -14.51 -19.27
N SER A 716 22.85 -13.43 -18.54
CA SER A 716 23.93 -12.75 -17.80
C SER A 716 24.12 -13.38 -16.42
N GLN A 717 23.03 -13.79 -15.77
CA GLN A 717 23.04 -14.44 -14.47
C GLN A 717 21.73 -15.19 -14.19
N VAL A 718 21.79 -16.15 -13.25
CA VAL A 718 20.66 -16.80 -12.60
C VAL A 718 20.80 -16.53 -11.10
N VAL A 719 19.77 -15.97 -10.47
CA VAL A 719 19.82 -15.43 -9.12
C VAL A 719 18.81 -16.15 -8.24
N ASP A 720 19.27 -16.62 -7.07
CA ASP A 720 18.40 -17.15 -6.01
C ASP A 720 17.61 -16.00 -5.36
N LEU A 721 16.31 -16.19 -5.16
CA LEU A 721 15.44 -15.16 -4.59
C LEU A 721 15.46 -15.14 -3.05
N GLY A 722 16.17 -16.08 -2.42
CA GLY A 722 16.21 -16.25 -0.98
C GLY A 722 14.86 -16.71 -0.42
N LEU A 723 14.68 -16.46 0.88
CA LEU A 723 13.57 -17.03 1.64
C LEU A 723 12.85 -15.95 2.47
N LYS A 724 11.53 -16.07 2.53
CA LYS A 724 10.67 -15.26 3.41
C LYS A 724 10.57 -15.89 4.78
N ASP A 725 11.11 -15.22 5.78
CA ASP A 725 11.08 -15.66 7.18
C ASP A 725 9.72 -15.35 7.83
N TYR A 726 8.90 -16.38 8.03
CA TYR A 726 7.58 -16.27 8.67
C TYR A 726 7.67 -16.11 10.21
N GLY A 727 8.86 -16.19 10.80
CA GLY A 727 9.11 -15.84 12.19
C GLY A 727 9.14 -14.32 12.45
N ARG A 728 9.19 -13.50 11.39
CA ARG A 728 9.28 -12.03 11.51
C ARG A 728 7.88 -11.40 11.57
N PRO A 729 7.66 -10.44 12.48
CA PRO A 729 6.44 -9.62 12.46
C PRO A 729 6.25 -8.95 11.11
N GLY A 730 5.02 -8.99 10.59
CA GLY A 730 4.67 -8.58 9.22
C GLY A 730 4.43 -9.77 8.30
N ASN A 731 5.23 -10.84 8.42
CA ASN A 731 5.16 -12.07 7.62
C ASN A 731 4.30 -13.14 8.29
N GLU A 732 3.18 -12.77 8.90
CA GLU A 732 2.28 -13.76 9.50
C GLU A 732 1.52 -14.56 8.43
N LEU A 733 1.13 -15.79 8.74
CA LEU A 733 0.28 -16.62 7.87
C LEU A 733 -0.59 -17.58 8.68
N ASP A 734 -1.68 -18.02 8.06
CA ASP A 734 -2.46 -19.14 8.55
C ASP A 734 -1.95 -20.46 7.93
N VAL A 735 -1.91 -21.53 8.72
CA VAL A 735 -1.18 -22.77 8.37
C VAL A 735 -2.04 -24.04 8.44
N SER A 736 -3.30 -23.94 8.87
CA SER A 736 -4.11 -25.13 9.14
C SER A 736 -5.57 -24.99 8.75
N ASP A 737 -6.04 -25.89 7.90
CA ASP A 737 -7.46 -26.07 7.57
C ASP A 737 -8.24 -26.90 8.63
N LYS A 738 -7.62 -27.27 9.76
CA LYS A 738 -8.22 -28.15 10.80
C LYS A 738 -8.49 -27.49 12.14
N ASP A 739 -7.97 -26.29 12.37
CA ASP A 739 -8.17 -25.58 13.63
C ASP A 739 -9.53 -24.86 13.71
N LYS A 740 -10.20 -24.71 12.57
CA LYS A 740 -11.53 -24.11 12.38
C LYS A 740 -11.58 -22.61 12.72
N LYS A 741 -10.46 -21.90 12.58
CA LYS A 741 -10.37 -20.45 12.80
C LYS A 741 -9.38 -19.85 11.81
N ILE A 742 -9.46 -18.53 11.61
CA ILE A 742 -8.41 -17.79 10.92
C ILE A 742 -7.31 -17.49 11.94
N ASP A 743 -6.11 -18.06 11.75
CA ASP A 743 -5.00 -18.04 12.71
C ASP A 743 -3.69 -17.47 12.10
N ILE A 744 -3.79 -16.25 11.57
CA ILE A 744 -2.66 -15.50 11.00
C ILE A 744 -1.69 -15.07 12.11
N ARG A 745 -0.56 -15.76 12.23
CA ARG A 745 0.52 -15.45 13.19
C ARG A 745 1.91 -15.83 12.66
N THR A 746 2.95 -15.34 13.33
CA THR A 746 4.33 -15.69 13.02
C THR A 746 4.62 -17.16 13.32
N ARG A 747 5.47 -17.80 12.51
CA ARG A 747 5.88 -19.21 12.63
C ARG A 747 7.41 -19.30 12.67
N LEU A 748 7.98 -19.56 13.85
CA LEU A 748 9.43 -19.60 14.04
C LEU A 748 10.04 -20.82 13.34
N GLY A 749 11.15 -20.62 12.63
CA GLY A 749 11.83 -21.69 11.87
C GLY A 749 11.07 -22.16 10.63
N VAL A 750 10.00 -21.46 10.23
CA VAL A 750 9.27 -21.74 8.98
C VAL A 750 9.56 -20.62 7.99
N VAL A 751 9.88 -20.99 6.75
CA VAL A 751 10.28 -20.06 5.69
C VAL A 751 9.57 -20.41 4.39
N GLY A 752 9.16 -19.38 3.64
CA GLY A 752 8.56 -19.52 2.31
C GLY A 752 9.58 -19.26 1.22
N MET A 753 9.54 -20.06 0.16
CA MET A 753 10.23 -19.76 -1.09
C MET A 753 9.39 -18.77 -1.89
N TYR A 754 10.00 -17.79 -2.57
CA TYR A 754 9.23 -16.82 -3.36
C TYR A 754 8.54 -17.46 -4.56
N GLN A 755 9.25 -18.31 -5.31
CA GLN A 755 8.69 -19.11 -6.41
C GLN A 755 7.68 -18.33 -7.27
N PRO A 756 8.18 -17.33 -8.02
CA PRO A 756 7.31 -16.48 -8.78
C PRO A 756 6.84 -17.16 -10.07
N ASP A 757 5.52 -17.17 -10.31
CA ASP A 757 4.96 -17.44 -11.64
C ASP A 757 5.04 -16.13 -12.46
N THR A 758 3.94 -15.37 -12.55
CA THR A 758 3.88 -14.22 -13.46
C THR A 758 4.78 -13.09 -12.97
N ILE A 759 5.60 -12.58 -13.89
CA ILE A 759 6.48 -11.42 -13.66
C ILE A 759 6.20 -10.26 -14.63
N ALA A 760 6.37 -9.04 -14.15
CA ALA A 760 6.23 -7.82 -14.96
C ALA A 760 7.33 -6.81 -14.63
N ALA A 761 7.85 -6.11 -15.63
CA ALA A 761 8.83 -5.06 -15.43
C ALA A 761 8.17 -3.67 -15.50
N TYR A 762 8.71 -2.73 -14.73
CA TYR A 762 8.36 -1.32 -14.84
C TYR A 762 9.55 -0.44 -14.45
N ARG A 763 9.43 0.86 -14.74
CA ARG A 763 10.46 1.85 -14.42
C ARG A 763 9.95 2.85 -13.39
N ALA A 764 10.71 3.07 -12.33
CA ALA A 764 10.48 4.11 -11.34
C ALA A 764 11.79 4.85 -11.04
N GLU A 765 11.71 6.17 -10.90
CA GLU A 765 12.87 7.02 -10.57
C GLU A 765 14.13 6.81 -11.45
N GLY A 766 13.95 6.33 -12.69
CA GLY A 766 15.05 6.07 -13.62
C GLY A 766 15.74 4.70 -13.47
N HIS A 767 15.18 3.80 -12.65
CA HIS A 767 15.63 2.43 -12.48
C HIS A 767 14.54 1.45 -12.92
N ASN A 768 14.93 0.29 -13.48
CA ASN A 768 13.97 -0.77 -13.74
C ASN A 768 13.75 -1.60 -12.48
N TYR A 769 12.56 -2.15 -12.37
CA TYR A 769 12.14 -3.04 -11.31
C TYR A 769 11.34 -4.18 -11.91
N VAL A 770 11.38 -5.33 -11.25
CA VAL A 770 10.58 -6.50 -11.60
C VAL A 770 9.60 -6.75 -10.47
N VAL A 771 8.32 -6.89 -10.81
CA VAL A 771 7.26 -7.29 -9.90
C VAL A 771 6.99 -8.77 -10.13
N THR A 772 6.83 -9.54 -9.07
CA THR A 772 6.60 -10.99 -9.13
C THR A 772 5.39 -11.39 -8.31
N ALA A 773 4.53 -12.25 -8.86
CA ALA A 773 3.45 -12.90 -8.13
C ALA A 773 3.97 -14.24 -7.56
N ASN A 774 3.98 -14.38 -6.24
CA ASN A 774 4.69 -15.45 -5.54
C ASN A 774 3.72 -16.59 -5.17
N GLU A 775 3.20 -17.28 -6.19
CA GLU A 775 2.17 -18.33 -6.10
C GLU A 775 2.73 -19.59 -5.41
N GLY A 776 3.66 -20.26 -6.10
CA GLY A 776 4.59 -21.20 -5.53
C GLY A 776 4.34 -22.63 -5.92
N ASP A 777 4.71 -22.99 -7.16
CA ASP A 777 4.50 -24.33 -7.66
C ASP A 777 5.51 -25.38 -7.19
N ALA A 778 5.08 -26.64 -7.30
CA ALA A 778 5.83 -27.80 -6.86
C ALA A 778 5.83 -28.86 -7.95
N ARG A 779 6.94 -29.59 -8.09
CA ARG A 779 7.00 -30.71 -9.02
C ARG A 779 6.22 -31.91 -8.49
N ASP A 780 5.05 -32.15 -9.05
CA ASP A 780 4.20 -33.30 -8.74
C ASP A 780 3.71 -34.00 -10.02
N TYR A 781 4.27 -35.18 -10.31
CA TYR A 781 4.11 -35.87 -11.57
C TYR A 781 3.43 -37.22 -11.37
N TRP A 782 2.22 -37.32 -11.94
CA TRP A 782 1.38 -38.51 -11.93
C TRP A 782 1.10 -39.01 -13.35
N PHE A 783 1.11 -40.33 -13.53
CA PHE A 783 0.80 -40.98 -14.80
C PHE A 783 -0.28 -42.05 -14.65
N ASP A 784 -1.00 -42.34 -15.73
CA ASP A 784 -2.09 -43.29 -15.71
C ASP A 784 -1.58 -44.72 -15.44
N ALA A 785 -2.19 -45.38 -14.45
CA ALA A 785 -2.04 -46.81 -14.22
C ALA A 785 -3.41 -47.44 -13.95
N ALA A 786 -3.57 -48.72 -14.29
CA ALA A 786 -4.85 -49.41 -14.12
C ALA A 786 -5.15 -49.73 -12.64
N ASP A 787 -4.12 -50.02 -11.86
CA ASP A 787 -4.17 -50.37 -10.45
C ASP A 787 -2.77 -50.19 -9.81
N GLU A 788 -2.70 -50.39 -8.50
CA GLU A 788 -1.46 -50.32 -7.73
C GLU A 788 -0.37 -51.27 -8.25
N ALA A 789 -0.74 -52.48 -8.68
CA ALA A 789 0.22 -53.44 -9.21
C ALA A 789 0.84 -52.94 -10.53
N GLY A 790 0.03 -52.37 -11.41
CA GLY A 790 0.46 -51.75 -12.66
C GLY A 790 1.34 -50.52 -12.41
N CYS A 791 0.97 -49.69 -11.43
CA CYS A 791 1.73 -48.51 -11.01
C CYS A 791 3.16 -48.88 -10.58
N LEU A 792 3.28 -49.80 -9.63
CA LEU A 792 4.58 -50.25 -9.12
C LEU A 792 5.39 -50.99 -10.20
N ALA A 793 4.75 -51.77 -11.05
CA ALA A 793 5.42 -52.45 -12.17
C ALA A 793 5.95 -51.47 -13.23
N ALA A 794 5.31 -50.31 -13.39
CA ALA A 794 5.77 -49.23 -14.25
C ALA A 794 6.84 -48.34 -13.59
N GLY A 795 7.18 -48.60 -12.32
CA GLY A 795 8.21 -47.87 -11.58
C GLY A 795 7.72 -46.63 -10.84
N GLY A 796 6.40 -46.48 -10.66
CA GLY A 796 5.87 -45.44 -9.78
C GLY A 796 5.97 -45.78 -8.29
N GLN A 797 5.73 -44.79 -7.45
CA GLN A 797 5.94 -44.81 -6.00
C GLN A 797 4.67 -45.15 -5.22
N GLU A 798 3.53 -44.63 -5.66
CA GLU A 798 2.24 -44.74 -4.97
C GLU A 798 1.10 -44.71 -6.00
N PHE A 799 0.01 -45.45 -5.74
CA PHE A 799 -1.20 -45.42 -6.57
C PHE A 799 -2.36 -44.81 -5.80
N ASP A 800 -2.96 -43.79 -6.39
CA ASP A 800 -4.22 -43.20 -5.98
C ASP A 800 -5.28 -43.44 -7.07
N VAL A 801 -6.54 -43.66 -6.65
CA VAL A 801 -7.62 -44.00 -7.59
C VAL A 801 -8.07 -42.81 -8.42
N ASP A 802 -7.94 -41.60 -7.88
CA ASP A 802 -8.33 -40.34 -8.51
C ASP A 802 -7.16 -39.77 -9.33
N ASP A 803 -5.94 -39.82 -8.80
CA ASP A 803 -4.76 -39.19 -9.41
C ASP A 803 -3.88 -40.16 -10.25
N GLY A 804 -4.06 -41.47 -10.11
CA GLY A 804 -3.30 -42.48 -10.85
C GLY A 804 -2.01 -42.91 -10.14
N CYS A 805 -0.91 -43.03 -10.87
CA CYS A 805 0.37 -43.51 -10.34
C CYS A 805 1.37 -42.36 -10.18
N LEU A 806 1.88 -42.17 -8.97
CA LEU A 806 2.87 -41.15 -8.67
C LEU A 806 4.23 -41.55 -9.22
N ALA A 807 4.80 -40.79 -10.15
CA ALA A 807 6.19 -40.96 -10.58
C ALA A 807 7.16 -40.24 -9.63
N PHE A 808 6.84 -38.99 -9.29
CA PHE A 808 7.66 -38.15 -8.43
C PHE A 808 6.81 -37.06 -7.80
N SER A 809 6.94 -36.87 -6.49
CA SER A 809 6.39 -35.70 -5.80
C SER A 809 7.49 -35.04 -4.99
N GLU A 810 7.65 -33.74 -5.19
CA GLU A 810 8.42 -32.89 -4.28
C GLU A 810 7.63 -32.61 -2.99
N GLU A 811 6.31 -32.59 -3.09
CA GLU A 811 5.42 -32.23 -2.00
C GLU A 811 5.36 -33.30 -0.90
N THR A 812 5.45 -32.83 0.33
CA THR A 812 5.13 -33.61 1.52
C THR A 812 4.43 -32.72 2.53
N ARG A 813 4.16 -33.27 3.71
CA ARG A 813 3.53 -32.56 4.83
C ARG A 813 4.53 -32.46 5.98
N ILE A 814 4.52 -31.38 6.74
CA ILE A 814 5.46 -31.17 7.86
C ILE A 814 5.44 -32.35 8.84
N ALA A 815 4.28 -32.95 9.14
CA ALA A 815 4.19 -34.09 10.04
C ALA A 815 4.89 -35.38 9.53
N LYS A 816 5.30 -35.41 8.25
CA LYS A 816 6.09 -36.50 7.64
C LYS A 816 7.59 -36.20 7.61
N LEU A 817 8.03 -35.02 8.07
CA LEU A 817 9.44 -34.65 8.19
C LEU A 817 10.02 -35.12 9.52
N ASP A 818 11.30 -35.45 9.54
CA ASP A 818 12.05 -35.70 10.78
C ASP A 818 12.53 -34.36 11.33
N ILE A 819 11.68 -33.70 12.13
CA ILE A 819 11.96 -32.38 12.69
C ILE A 819 12.74 -32.54 14.01
N PRO A 820 13.98 -31.99 14.13
CA PRO A 820 14.75 -32.09 15.35
C PRO A 820 14.00 -31.49 16.54
N ALA A 821 14.13 -32.10 17.73
CA ALA A 821 13.54 -31.58 18.96
C ALA A 821 14.02 -30.16 19.33
N THR A 822 15.15 -29.72 18.77
CA THR A 822 15.70 -28.36 18.92
C THR A 822 15.03 -27.32 18.01
N HIS A 823 14.25 -27.74 17.01
CA HIS A 823 13.56 -26.83 16.11
C HIS A 823 12.52 -26.00 16.90
N PRO A 824 12.45 -24.66 16.71
CA PRO A 824 11.60 -23.78 17.51
C PRO A 824 10.10 -24.08 17.38
N SER A 825 9.69 -24.79 16.32
CA SER A 825 8.32 -25.24 16.09
C SER A 825 8.15 -26.76 16.17
N ALA A 826 9.07 -27.50 16.79
CA ALA A 826 9.00 -28.97 16.90
C ALA A 826 7.66 -29.45 17.52
N ASP A 827 7.20 -28.80 18.60
CA ASP A 827 5.94 -29.15 19.28
C ASP A 827 4.69 -28.96 18.41
N GLN A 828 4.79 -28.15 17.34
CA GLN A 828 3.69 -27.87 16.41
C GLN A 828 3.76 -28.73 15.13
N ALA A 829 4.92 -29.32 14.84
CA ALA A 829 5.21 -29.97 13.56
C ALA A 829 4.37 -31.21 13.30
N ALA A 830 3.96 -31.95 14.34
CA ALA A 830 3.09 -33.12 14.19
C ALA A 830 1.58 -32.78 14.34
N ASP A 831 1.25 -31.61 14.88
CA ASP A 831 -0.14 -31.24 15.16
C ASP A 831 -0.85 -30.78 13.89
N LYS A 832 -1.89 -31.52 13.49
CA LYS A 832 -2.70 -31.24 12.30
C LYS A 832 -3.51 -29.95 12.41
N LYS A 833 -3.77 -29.45 13.62
CA LYS A 833 -4.39 -28.13 13.88
C LYS A 833 -3.36 -26.99 13.92
N SER A 834 -2.09 -27.32 13.72
CA SER A 834 -0.98 -26.39 13.62
C SER A 834 -0.22 -26.68 12.32
N LEU A 835 1.11 -26.81 12.38
CA LEU A 835 1.94 -26.94 11.18
C LEU A 835 1.84 -28.30 10.48
N GLY A 836 1.37 -29.35 11.15
CA GLY A 836 1.58 -30.71 10.65
C GLY A 836 0.95 -31.05 9.31
N ARG A 837 -0.06 -30.28 8.88
CA ARG A 837 -0.64 -30.40 7.54
C ARG A 837 -0.04 -29.46 6.51
N MET A 838 0.77 -28.48 6.88
CA MET A 838 1.30 -27.54 5.90
C MET A 838 2.12 -28.28 4.82
N LYS A 839 1.87 -27.96 3.54
CA LYS A 839 2.69 -28.44 2.42
C LYS A 839 4.11 -27.90 2.54
N THR A 840 5.07 -28.78 2.28
CA THR A 840 6.50 -28.54 2.43
C THR A 840 7.27 -29.44 1.47
N THR A 841 8.58 -29.22 1.37
CA THR A 841 9.50 -29.99 0.53
C THR A 841 10.57 -30.69 1.36
N ARG A 842 11.10 -31.80 0.86
CA ARG A 842 12.33 -32.44 1.36
C ARG A 842 13.59 -31.93 0.67
N TYR A 843 13.44 -31.17 -0.41
CA TYR A 843 14.50 -30.75 -1.31
C TYR A 843 14.89 -29.28 -1.10
N GLY A 844 14.77 -28.75 0.13
CA GLY A 844 15.11 -27.38 0.45
C GLY A 844 16.61 -27.06 0.34
N TYR A 845 17.04 -25.95 0.95
CA TYR A 845 18.40 -25.41 0.82
C TYR A 845 19.45 -26.08 1.75
N GLY A 846 19.18 -27.30 2.22
CA GLY A 846 20.12 -28.09 3.04
C GLY A 846 20.32 -27.62 4.49
N ASP A 847 19.53 -26.64 4.98
CA ASP A 847 19.49 -26.27 6.40
C ASP A 847 18.33 -26.97 7.11
N ASP A 848 18.66 -28.01 7.88
CA ASP A 848 17.73 -28.83 8.68
C ASP A 848 17.10 -28.08 9.87
N SER A 849 17.55 -26.85 10.16
CA SER A 849 16.95 -25.99 11.18
C SER A 849 15.74 -25.21 10.67
N LEU A 850 15.41 -25.33 9.38
CA LEU A 850 14.31 -24.63 8.74
C LEU A 850 13.30 -25.62 8.14
N ILE A 851 12.05 -25.19 8.09
CA ILE A 851 10.98 -25.84 7.33
C ILE A 851 10.62 -24.95 6.15
N TYR A 852 10.79 -25.48 4.94
CA TYR A 852 10.55 -24.77 3.68
C TYR A 852 9.13 -25.00 3.19
N THR A 853 8.42 -23.94 2.86
CA THR A 853 7.05 -24.00 2.33
C THR A 853 7.01 -23.40 0.94
N TYR A 854 6.06 -23.85 0.14
CA TYR A 854 5.85 -23.34 -1.21
C TYR A 854 5.20 -21.97 -1.19
N GLY A 855 5.64 -21.11 -2.10
CA GLY A 855 5.16 -19.75 -2.24
C GLY A 855 5.44 -18.83 -1.04
N ALA A 856 5.58 -17.54 -1.33
CA ALA A 856 5.71 -16.52 -0.29
C ALA A 856 4.34 -15.93 0.12
N ARG A 857 3.26 -16.36 -0.54
CA ARG A 857 1.87 -15.89 -0.35
C ARG A 857 1.76 -14.36 -0.43
N SER A 858 2.55 -13.80 -1.33
CA SER A 858 2.75 -12.36 -1.48
C SER A 858 2.98 -12.00 -2.94
N PHE A 859 3.21 -10.72 -3.20
CA PHE A 859 3.94 -10.31 -4.38
C PHE A 859 5.18 -9.54 -3.93
N SER A 860 6.22 -9.54 -4.77
CA SER A 860 7.48 -8.87 -4.49
C SER A 860 7.85 -7.87 -5.58
N ILE A 861 8.69 -6.90 -5.21
CA ILE A 861 9.38 -6.00 -6.13
C ILE A 861 10.87 -6.21 -5.95
N TRP A 862 11.58 -6.38 -7.06
CA TRP A 862 13.02 -6.59 -7.15
C TRP A 862 13.65 -5.50 -8.00
N ASN A 863 14.90 -5.15 -7.73
CA ASN A 863 15.65 -4.26 -8.63
C ASN A 863 16.19 -5.02 -9.86
N GLU A 864 16.89 -4.31 -10.73
CA GLU A 864 17.49 -4.87 -11.96
C GLU A 864 18.41 -6.08 -11.72
N GLN A 865 19.01 -6.18 -10.53
CA GLN A 865 19.93 -7.23 -10.13
C GLN A 865 19.23 -8.40 -9.43
N ALA A 866 17.89 -8.41 -9.39
CA ALA A 866 17.07 -9.37 -8.66
C ALA A 866 17.26 -9.31 -7.14
N GLU A 867 17.61 -8.15 -6.58
CA GLU A 867 17.64 -7.94 -5.13
C GLU A 867 16.26 -7.46 -4.64
N LEU A 868 15.78 -8.04 -3.53
CA LEU A 868 14.47 -7.73 -2.96
C LEU A 868 14.39 -6.27 -2.50
N VAL A 869 13.44 -5.53 -3.06
CA VAL A 869 13.14 -4.13 -2.72
C VAL A 869 11.93 -4.04 -1.80
N PHE A 870 10.88 -4.81 -2.09
CA PHE A 870 9.64 -4.86 -1.33
C PHE A 870 9.03 -6.26 -1.41
N ASP A 871 8.37 -6.69 -0.33
CA ASP A 871 7.47 -7.84 -0.30
C ASP A 871 6.18 -7.37 0.36
N SER A 872 5.02 -7.84 -0.14
CA SER A 872 3.72 -7.49 0.45
C SER A 872 3.47 -8.12 1.81
N GLN A 873 4.40 -8.92 2.33
CA GLN A 873 4.34 -9.55 3.64
C GLN A 873 3.03 -10.35 3.79
N ALA A 874 2.29 -10.17 4.88
CA ALA A 874 0.99 -10.80 5.11
C ALA A 874 -0.21 -9.97 4.59
N ASP A 875 0.01 -8.97 3.72
CA ASP A 875 -1.06 -8.06 3.28
C ASP A 875 -2.19 -8.82 2.56
N ILE A 876 -1.85 -9.72 1.63
CA ILE A 876 -2.83 -10.57 0.92
C ILE A 876 -3.67 -11.39 1.89
N GLU A 877 -3.03 -12.16 2.78
CA GLU A 877 -3.70 -12.97 3.82
C GLU A 877 -4.62 -12.11 4.71
N LYS A 878 -4.16 -10.93 5.16
CA LYS A 878 -4.94 -10.05 6.05
C LYS A 878 -6.11 -9.41 5.34
N VAL A 879 -5.95 -8.98 4.09
CA VAL A 879 -7.03 -8.36 3.31
C VAL A 879 -8.06 -9.40 2.91
N THR A 880 -7.67 -10.57 2.41
CA THR A 880 -8.62 -11.63 2.04
C THR A 880 -9.35 -12.14 3.28
N ALA A 881 -8.66 -12.37 4.41
CA ALA A 881 -9.32 -12.74 5.68
C ALA A 881 -10.35 -11.70 6.10
N ALA A 882 -9.98 -10.41 6.08
CA ALA A 882 -10.88 -9.33 6.45
C ALA A 882 -12.09 -9.23 5.50
N ARG A 883 -11.91 -9.49 4.19
CA ARG A 883 -12.95 -9.28 3.18
C ARG A 883 -13.84 -10.48 2.94
N LEU A 884 -13.33 -11.70 3.10
CA LEU A 884 -14.01 -12.94 2.75
C LEU A 884 -14.54 -13.72 3.97
N GLY A 885 -14.03 -13.45 5.18
CA GLY A 885 -14.53 -14.07 6.40
C GLY A 885 -14.49 -15.60 6.31
N LYS A 886 -15.65 -16.27 6.40
CA LYS A 886 -15.76 -17.74 6.34
C LYS A 886 -15.27 -18.36 5.03
N HIS A 887 -15.10 -17.55 3.97
CA HIS A 887 -14.58 -17.98 2.67
C HIS A 887 -13.07 -17.73 2.50
N PHE A 888 -12.38 -17.27 3.54
CA PHE A 888 -10.93 -17.12 3.53
C PHE A 888 -10.19 -18.41 3.16
N ASN A 889 -9.10 -18.28 2.39
CA ASN A 889 -8.26 -19.38 1.89
C ASN A 889 -9.09 -20.56 1.37
N ASN A 890 -10.02 -20.26 0.47
CA ASN A 890 -10.79 -21.24 -0.27
C ASN A 890 -10.10 -21.58 -1.61
N THR A 891 -10.46 -22.72 -2.19
CA THR A 891 -10.01 -23.11 -3.54
C THR A 891 -10.84 -22.44 -4.64
N ASP A 892 -10.32 -22.45 -5.86
CA ASP A 892 -10.95 -22.01 -7.11
C ASP A 892 -12.28 -22.70 -7.46
N ASN A 893 -12.37 -24.02 -7.27
CA ASN A 893 -13.48 -24.86 -7.72
C ASN A 893 -14.51 -25.21 -6.62
N LYS A 894 -14.29 -24.75 -5.39
CA LYS A 894 -15.20 -24.93 -4.24
C LYS A 894 -15.16 -23.69 -3.34
N ASN A 895 -16.30 -23.32 -2.77
CA ASN A 895 -16.40 -22.08 -1.99
C ASN A 895 -16.17 -22.24 -0.47
N LYS A 896 -15.80 -23.43 -0.02
CA LYS A 896 -15.59 -23.72 1.40
C LYS A 896 -14.21 -23.21 1.84
N GLY A 897 -14.19 -22.14 2.64
CA GLY A 897 -13.04 -21.79 3.47
C GLY A 897 -13.14 -22.43 4.86
N ASP A 898 -12.06 -22.57 5.62
CA ASP A 898 -10.66 -22.56 5.22
C ASP A 898 -10.27 -23.96 4.68
N ASN A 899 -9.75 -24.04 3.45
CA ASN A 899 -9.27 -25.30 2.88
C ASN A 899 -7.93 -25.21 2.13
N ARG A 900 -7.25 -24.05 2.17
CA ARG A 900 -5.94 -23.85 1.53
C ARG A 900 -4.89 -23.22 2.46
N SER A 901 -5.21 -22.91 3.72
CA SER A 901 -4.20 -22.45 4.68
C SER A 901 -3.08 -23.47 4.94
N ASP A 902 -3.37 -24.78 4.86
CA ASP A 902 -2.35 -25.83 4.92
C ASP A 902 -1.60 -26.04 3.59
N ASP A 903 -1.92 -25.29 2.54
CA ASP A 903 -1.30 -25.37 1.22
C ASP A 903 -0.57 -24.03 0.89
N LYS A 904 -0.91 -23.33 -0.21
CA LYS A 904 -0.25 -22.08 -0.64
C LYS A 904 -1.13 -20.82 -0.40
N GLY A 905 -2.21 -20.94 0.37
CA GLY A 905 -3.07 -19.80 0.76
C GLY A 905 -3.93 -19.27 -0.39
N ALA A 906 -3.83 -17.97 -0.68
CA ALA A 906 -4.63 -17.31 -1.73
C ALA A 906 -4.07 -17.48 -3.16
N GLU A 907 -2.79 -17.86 -3.29
CA GLU A 907 -2.07 -18.15 -4.55
C GLU A 907 -2.04 -16.95 -5.52
N PRO A 908 -1.14 -15.96 -5.28
CA PRO A 908 -0.98 -14.82 -6.17
C PRO A 908 -0.27 -15.24 -7.46
N GLU A 909 -1.02 -15.35 -8.55
CA GLU A 909 -0.62 -15.98 -9.82
C GLU A 909 -0.50 -14.93 -10.92
N ALA A 910 -1.64 -14.43 -11.40
CA ALA A 910 -1.67 -13.47 -12.48
C ALA A 910 -1.12 -12.09 -12.08
N LEU A 911 -0.40 -11.42 -12.98
CA LEU A 911 0.11 -10.07 -12.73
C LEU A 911 0.04 -9.18 -13.98
N ALA A 912 -0.41 -7.94 -13.77
CA ALA A 912 -0.26 -6.86 -14.75
C ALA A 912 0.20 -5.57 -14.08
N VAL A 913 0.99 -4.77 -14.80
CA VAL A 913 1.38 -3.43 -14.36
C VAL A 913 0.91 -2.39 -15.37
N GLY A 914 0.40 -1.26 -14.87
CA GLY A 914 -0.12 -0.19 -15.71
C GLY A 914 -0.14 1.17 -15.02
N GLN A 915 -0.14 2.24 -15.82
CA GLN A 915 -0.23 3.60 -15.31
C GLN A 915 -1.65 4.15 -15.42
N VAL A 916 -2.19 4.66 -14.32
CA VAL A 916 -3.48 5.35 -14.27
C VAL A 916 -3.26 6.72 -13.64
N ASN A 917 -3.64 7.79 -14.36
CA ASN A 917 -3.50 9.18 -13.90
C ASN A 917 -2.09 9.58 -13.41
N GLY A 918 -1.04 8.98 -13.97
CA GLY A 918 0.36 9.28 -13.62
C GLY A 918 0.92 8.47 -12.45
N ARG A 919 0.14 7.53 -11.90
CA ARG A 919 0.57 6.57 -10.87
C ARG A 919 0.67 5.17 -11.47
N THR A 920 1.67 4.41 -11.03
CA THR A 920 1.89 3.04 -11.48
C THR A 920 1.25 2.07 -10.50
N TYR A 921 0.43 1.15 -11.02
CA TYR A 921 -0.26 0.14 -10.23
C TYR A 921 0.14 -1.27 -10.65
N ALA A 922 0.33 -2.15 -9.67
CA ALA A 922 0.31 -3.60 -9.86
C ALA A 922 -1.11 -4.12 -9.62
N PHE A 923 -1.58 -4.96 -10.54
CA PHE A 923 -2.79 -5.76 -10.42
C PHE A 923 -2.34 -7.20 -10.20
N VAL A 924 -2.63 -7.76 -9.02
CA VAL A 924 -2.17 -9.09 -8.60
C VAL A 924 -3.40 -10.00 -8.47
N GLY A 925 -3.55 -10.95 -9.38
CA GLY A 925 -4.63 -11.94 -9.39
C GLY A 925 -4.40 -13.01 -8.35
N LEU A 926 -5.47 -13.47 -7.71
CA LEU A 926 -5.44 -14.55 -6.72
C LEU A 926 -6.16 -15.74 -7.35
N GLU A 927 -5.43 -16.74 -7.83
CA GLU A 927 -5.97 -17.84 -8.61
C GLU A 927 -7.02 -18.63 -7.80
N ARG A 928 -6.63 -19.13 -6.63
CA ARG A 928 -7.52 -19.97 -5.81
C ARG A 928 -8.67 -19.20 -5.20
N THR A 929 -8.36 -18.15 -4.45
CA THR A 929 -9.39 -17.38 -3.76
C THR A 929 -10.29 -16.63 -4.76
N GLY A 930 -9.73 -16.21 -5.89
CA GLY A 930 -10.38 -15.46 -6.95
C GLY A 930 -10.21 -13.95 -6.80
N GLY A 931 -10.45 -13.22 -7.89
CA GLY A 931 -10.32 -11.75 -7.93
C GLY A 931 -8.87 -11.26 -8.00
N PHE A 932 -8.67 -9.96 -7.92
CA PHE A 932 -7.34 -9.34 -7.97
C PHE A 932 -7.22 -8.18 -6.99
N MET A 933 -6.02 -7.97 -6.50
CA MET A 933 -5.64 -6.86 -5.63
C MET A 933 -4.98 -5.76 -6.46
N ILE A 934 -5.19 -4.51 -6.05
CA ILE A 934 -4.61 -3.33 -6.69
C ILE A 934 -3.63 -2.70 -5.71
N TYR A 935 -2.37 -2.58 -6.10
CA TYR A 935 -1.32 -1.94 -5.31
C TYR A 935 -0.77 -0.72 -6.03
N ASP A 936 -0.68 0.42 -5.36
CA ASP A 936 0.12 1.55 -5.85
C ASP A 936 1.60 1.23 -5.63
N ILE A 937 2.33 1.08 -6.73
CA ILE A 937 3.76 0.78 -6.76
C ILE A 937 4.57 1.94 -7.36
N THR A 938 3.97 3.13 -7.46
CA THR A 938 4.65 4.32 -8.00
C THR A 938 5.98 4.57 -7.30
N ASN A 939 6.01 4.34 -5.97
CA ASN A 939 7.24 4.22 -5.20
C ASN A 939 7.48 2.74 -4.82
N PRO A 940 8.51 2.07 -5.38
CA PRO A 940 8.80 0.66 -5.08
C PRO A 940 9.10 0.38 -3.61
N TYR A 941 9.54 1.37 -2.84
CA TYR A 941 9.84 1.25 -1.41
C TYR A 941 8.63 1.58 -0.53
N GLY A 942 7.54 2.03 -1.13
CA GLY A 942 6.43 2.68 -0.48
C GLY A 942 5.06 2.19 -0.94
N VAL A 943 4.96 0.88 -1.15
CA VAL A 943 3.80 0.23 -1.74
C VAL A 943 2.60 0.25 -0.79
N VAL A 944 1.40 0.45 -1.35
CA VAL A 944 0.14 0.48 -0.61
C VAL A 944 -0.93 -0.33 -1.32
N CYS A 945 -1.58 -1.27 -0.62
CA CYS A 945 -2.80 -1.91 -1.09
C CYS A 945 -3.93 -0.89 -1.18
N HIS A 946 -4.54 -0.80 -2.37
CA HIS A 946 -5.57 0.18 -2.69
C HIS A 946 -6.98 -0.45 -2.68
N ASP A 947 -7.15 -1.64 -3.27
CA ASP A 947 -8.41 -2.39 -3.22
C ASP A 947 -8.22 -3.88 -3.50
N TYR A 948 -9.24 -4.66 -3.16
CA TYR A 948 -9.38 -6.06 -3.55
C TYR A 948 -10.73 -6.24 -4.27
N VAL A 949 -10.65 -6.58 -5.56
CA VAL A 949 -11.77 -6.66 -6.50
C VAL A 949 -12.08 -8.12 -6.79
N ILE A 950 -13.30 -8.55 -6.50
CA ILE A 950 -13.73 -9.93 -6.70
C ILE A 950 -15.16 -9.96 -7.28
N ASN A 951 -15.33 -10.76 -8.33
CA ASN A 951 -16.62 -11.02 -8.98
C ASN A 951 -16.98 -12.51 -8.86
N ARG A 952 -16.91 -13.05 -7.64
CA ARG A 952 -17.19 -14.46 -7.34
C ARG A 952 -18.40 -14.58 -6.43
N ASN A 953 -19.29 -15.51 -6.75
CA ASN A 953 -20.43 -15.85 -5.92
C ASN A 953 -20.13 -17.11 -5.09
N PHE A 954 -19.84 -16.93 -3.81
CA PHE A 954 -19.49 -18.03 -2.93
C PHE A 954 -20.67 -18.93 -2.53
N GLU A 955 -21.91 -18.57 -2.90
CA GLU A 955 -23.10 -19.37 -2.60
C GLU A 955 -23.52 -20.27 -3.79
N ALA A 956 -22.92 -20.11 -4.97
CA ALA A 956 -23.17 -20.95 -6.16
C ALA A 956 -22.13 -22.08 -6.29
N ASP A 957 -22.57 -23.31 -6.51
CA ASP A 957 -21.67 -24.44 -6.79
C ASP A 957 -21.20 -24.35 -8.25
N PRO A 958 -19.93 -24.02 -8.53
CA PRO A 958 -19.49 -23.75 -9.90
C PRO A 958 -19.59 -24.99 -10.81
N LYS A 959 -19.57 -26.21 -10.23
CA LYS A 959 -19.75 -27.45 -10.98
C LYS A 959 -21.19 -27.66 -11.47
N LYS A 960 -22.17 -27.02 -10.84
CA LYS A 960 -23.60 -27.17 -11.14
C LYS A 960 -24.18 -25.93 -11.80
N ASP A 961 -23.77 -24.76 -11.33
CA ASP A 961 -24.38 -23.46 -11.61
C ASP A 961 -23.33 -22.45 -12.11
N LEU A 962 -22.51 -22.85 -13.10
CA LEU A 962 -21.41 -22.03 -13.63
C LEU A 962 -21.84 -20.60 -14.01
N SER A 963 -23.03 -20.43 -14.59
CA SER A 963 -23.55 -19.12 -14.99
C SER A 963 -23.71 -18.14 -13.81
N ASP A 964 -23.84 -18.68 -12.60
CA ASP A 964 -24.11 -17.93 -11.37
C ASP A 964 -22.88 -17.84 -10.45
N ALA A 965 -21.80 -18.56 -10.79
CA ALA A 965 -20.57 -18.63 -10.00
C ALA A 965 -19.71 -17.36 -10.08
N GLY A 966 -19.87 -16.57 -11.15
CA GLY A 966 -19.03 -15.41 -11.43
C GLY A 966 -17.73 -15.81 -12.14
N ASP A 967 -16.63 -15.15 -11.77
CA ASP A 967 -15.31 -15.31 -12.37
C ASP A 967 -14.33 -15.99 -11.39
N LEU A 968 -13.67 -17.07 -11.83
CA LEU A 968 -12.87 -18.00 -11.01
C LEU A 968 -11.49 -18.25 -11.63
N ALA A 969 -10.44 -18.30 -10.80
CA ALA A 969 -9.05 -18.55 -11.23
C ALA A 969 -8.52 -17.55 -12.26
N PRO A 970 -8.27 -16.28 -11.86
CA PRO A 970 -7.59 -15.32 -12.72
C PRO A 970 -6.19 -15.80 -13.06
N GLU A 971 -5.90 -15.90 -14.36
CA GLU A 971 -4.71 -16.58 -14.89
C GLU A 971 -3.86 -15.63 -15.74
N GLY A 972 -4.44 -15.10 -16.82
CA GLY A 972 -3.82 -14.07 -17.64
C GLY A 972 -4.38 -12.70 -17.36
N MET A 973 -3.53 -11.68 -17.26
CA MET A 973 -3.95 -10.28 -17.17
C MET A 973 -3.27 -9.37 -18.20
N LYS A 974 -4.05 -8.46 -18.78
CA LYS A 974 -3.54 -7.44 -19.70
C LYS A 974 -4.06 -6.05 -19.35
N PHE A 975 -3.14 -5.17 -18.96
CA PHE A 975 -3.41 -3.75 -18.89
C PHE A 975 -3.45 -3.11 -20.29
N VAL A 976 -4.42 -2.21 -20.50
CA VAL A 976 -4.59 -1.41 -21.71
C VAL A 976 -4.66 0.05 -21.30
N SER A 977 -3.75 0.88 -21.82
CA SER A 977 -3.72 2.32 -21.56
C SER A 977 -4.96 3.05 -22.08
N ALA A 978 -5.23 4.25 -21.55
CA ALA A 978 -6.36 5.07 -21.98
C ALA A 978 -6.32 5.36 -23.49
N GLU A 979 -5.13 5.59 -24.04
CA GLU A 979 -4.88 5.90 -25.44
C GLU A 979 -5.19 4.72 -26.37
N GLN A 980 -5.01 3.50 -25.87
CA GLN A 980 -5.22 2.26 -26.61
C GLN A 980 -6.61 1.65 -26.40
N SER A 981 -7.31 2.08 -25.36
CA SER A 981 -8.64 1.60 -24.99
C SER A 981 -9.73 2.03 -25.99
N PRO A 982 -10.79 1.23 -26.20
CA PRO A 982 -11.99 1.66 -26.90
C PRO A 982 -12.80 2.71 -26.13
N THR A 983 -12.71 2.77 -24.79
CA THR A 983 -13.50 3.70 -23.96
C THR A 983 -12.79 5.03 -23.70
N GLY A 984 -11.52 5.15 -24.08
CA GLY A 984 -10.67 6.30 -23.73
C GLY A 984 -10.26 6.34 -22.25
N LYS A 985 -10.47 5.25 -21.51
CA LYS A 985 -10.05 5.06 -20.12
C LYS A 985 -9.20 3.79 -19.99
N PRO A 986 -8.26 3.71 -19.05
CA PRO A 986 -7.46 2.50 -18.88
C PRO A 986 -8.33 1.29 -18.55
N LEU A 987 -7.98 0.13 -19.09
CA LEU A 987 -8.67 -1.13 -18.87
C LEU A 987 -7.71 -2.18 -18.32
N LEU A 988 -8.26 -3.10 -17.54
CA LEU A 988 -7.64 -4.37 -17.19
C LEU A 988 -8.50 -5.49 -17.76
N ILE A 989 -7.92 -6.30 -18.64
CA ILE A 989 -8.55 -7.50 -19.20
C ILE A 989 -8.01 -8.69 -18.43
N VAL A 990 -8.90 -9.56 -17.95
CA VAL A 990 -8.55 -10.72 -17.11
C VAL A 990 -9.15 -11.99 -17.73
N GLY A 991 -8.33 -13.01 -17.95
CA GLY A 991 -8.75 -14.37 -18.27
C GLY A 991 -8.96 -15.16 -16.97
N TYR A 992 -10.04 -15.94 -16.92
CA TYR A 992 -10.42 -16.75 -15.77
C TYR A 992 -10.60 -18.19 -16.20
N GLU A 993 -9.62 -19.03 -15.94
CA GLU A 993 -9.42 -20.31 -16.62
C GLU A 993 -10.42 -21.40 -16.16
N VAL A 994 -10.70 -21.46 -14.85
CA VAL A 994 -11.71 -22.38 -14.27
C VAL A 994 -13.13 -22.01 -14.70
N SER A 995 -13.46 -20.72 -14.74
CA SER A 995 -14.81 -20.28 -15.18
C SER A 995 -14.97 -20.15 -16.69
N GLY A 996 -13.88 -20.27 -17.45
CA GLY A 996 -13.85 -20.07 -18.89
C GLY A 996 -14.37 -18.69 -19.31
N SER A 997 -14.09 -17.65 -18.51
CA SER A 997 -14.58 -16.29 -18.73
C SER A 997 -13.45 -15.30 -19.02
N THR A 998 -13.78 -14.22 -19.72
CA THR A 998 -12.88 -13.08 -19.93
C THR A 998 -13.59 -11.81 -19.50
N ALA A 999 -13.05 -11.12 -18.52
CA ALA A 999 -13.61 -9.89 -17.98
C ALA A 999 -12.81 -8.66 -18.40
N VAL A 1000 -13.48 -7.52 -18.52
CA VAL A 1000 -12.87 -6.22 -18.81
C VAL A 1000 -13.31 -5.22 -17.75
N TYR A 1001 -12.36 -4.84 -16.91
CA TYR A 1001 -12.52 -3.82 -15.90
C TYR A 1001 -12.02 -2.48 -16.45
N GLN A 1002 -12.79 -1.42 -16.23
CA GLN A 1002 -12.34 -0.06 -16.48
C GLN A 1002 -11.85 0.57 -15.19
N LEU A 1003 -10.71 1.25 -15.28
CA LEU A 1003 -9.99 1.84 -14.18
C LEU A 1003 -10.23 3.36 -14.18
N GLN A 1004 -10.71 3.91 -13.06
CA GLN A 1004 -11.06 5.33 -12.94
C GLN A 1004 -10.71 5.95 -11.59
#